data_AF-A0A379SD19-F1
#
_entry.id   AF-A0A379SD19-F1
#
_cell.length_a   1.000
_cell.length_b   1.000
_cell.length_c   1.000
_cell.angle_alpha   90.00
_cell.angle_beta   90.00
_cell.angle_gamma   90.00
#
_symmetry.space_group_name_H-M   'P 1'
#
loop_
_entity.id
_entity.type
_entity.pdbx_description
1 polymer ?
#
loop_
_entity_poly.entity_id
_entity_poly.type
_entity_poly.pdbx_seq_one_letter_code
_entity_poly.pdbx_strand_id
1 'polypeptide(L)'
;MWDVNKAIEHLNSHAEQESVGYCARYVKNAISAGGDISPWPSIQGAKDYGDALLHRGFQVISLESGFISGDVVIIQGIRKADFPAGEITRDHPYGHMAMFNGQQWVSDFKQNNGYYPGGDYRKAKPACVFYRHKDATGDGSQSTNVTGGKLKISYPIRDKDGKEFRSLDEIMRLVDAEAHGTWLLGGNGLWHGAVHISEVSNPRSALTSDTLSAGNPVPLQFMADGSIVAYRINNDYLTGPYKGQELRYSSTFVLVKSRCQPDPQKEKSWLEFYSLYMHLAPVMDYPASPCYKVRDGHSGIQLREYTDGQYGLPDGQETGDTRRYKAPRSSGKSLSEKDRFVSSRTGRFYVIKNGEATLTTFGLVRQLEGETAGNKQYWVTLDPALMEPDGEIQALMPAWMQKAKEKGVFNSVQAGGETDEWKVSAGTPVGFMGCEEYPGEESGQIQREWFVHLEVLSADPKMPAFLSNPEGVKGEKRTVLAPKGKILYTRQTTEGQETFTATSATLGAQCVRPRNATTTVRDESQTLWYNITGSGWLPEKDVAEAGQYDFLKLGFQPLEENSSGDMTKSPYEGWVPEAFGAVSLAAEQGDEWYEQVPPFYRELMVRMDGDRDGKVTEEEIRQALVVRDPLVRHVVNRLVVKHHSEWCRGRSTGRWEGFYKDLDTDEVGYCEKWQTDLEWMSKVPPFDKGEAVWHFHPVVFLAAVRSTTGCACNRDITLDELKKVAPTVDEEILKRYLSDINAGFTRFGMTTCREKAHFLAQLIHESGYFRYTKEINGESASYSPWYGRGLIQITGRNNYTAYGEYINEDVISSDSARDKLISAPHSVLSAFWYFNIFKPVAVYAKNDDFNHVTALINGGYIHYNDRLSLFNKLILSLNAEHLNNKEIDEHFTFENSSIYNNKVYSFGWGLWHDPDNSKRGTDKSKEEALKGYKRTKELIDLHPFPHEGVESRRKIYGIEKRNISTFVVRRINELE
;
A
#
# COMPACT_ATOMS: atom_id res chain seq x y z
N MET A 1 10.96 -16.86 -37.88
CA MET A 1 10.71 -16.10 -36.65
C MET A 1 11.30 -14.73 -36.88
N TRP A 2 10.50 -13.68 -36.71
CA TRP A 2 10.94 -12.28 -36.84
C TRP A 2 11.67 -11.85 -35.56
N ASP A 3 12.86 -11.27 -35.73
CA ASP A 3 13.81 -10.86 -34.69
C ASP A 3 13.59 -9.37 -34.38
N VAL A 4 12.87 -9.11 -33.27
CA VAL A 4 12.49 -7.75 -32.90
C VAL A 4 13.68 -6.93 -32.40
N ASN A 5 14.67 -7.54 -31.72
CA ASN A 5 15.91 -6.86 -31.36
C ASN A 5 16.64 -6.29 -32.58
N LYS A 6 16.79 -7.07 -33.66
CA LYS A 6 17.41 -6.56 -34.90
C LYS A 6 16.61 -5.44 -35.55
N ALA A 7 15.28 -5.54 -35.51
CA ALA A 7 14.43 -4.48 -36.02
C ALA A 7 14.62 -3.18 -35.21
N ILE A 8 14.64 -3.27 -33.88
CA ILE A 8 14.83 -2.12 -32.99
C ILE A 8 16.24 -1.55 -33.08
N GLU A 9 17.28 -2.37 -33.18
CA GLU A 9 18.66 -1.92 -33.36
C GLU A 9 18.81 -1.16 -34.69
N HIS A 10 18.24 -1.68 -35.78
CA HIS A 10 18.22 -1.00 -37.06
C HIS A 10 17.45 0.32 -36.98
N LEU A 11 16.26 0.32 -36.37
CA LEU A 11 15.43 1.51 -36.21
C LEU A 11 16.15 2.61 -35.41
N ASN A 12 16.78 2.26 -34.28
CA ASN A 12 17.47 3.21 -33.42
C ASN A 12 18.76 3.76 -34.03
N SER A 13 19.51 2.94 -34.76
CA SER A 13 20.77 3.33 -35.40
C SER A 13 20.59 4.21 -36.64
N HIS A 14 19.40 4.17 -37.25
CA HIS A 14 19.07 4.95 -38.44
C HIS A 14 18.12 6.12 -38.15
N ALA A 15 17.60 6.27 -36.94
CA ALA A 15 16.75 7.41 -36.58
C ALA A 15 17.54 8.73 -36.60
N GLU A 16 17.01 9.72 -37.30
CA GLU A 16 17.59 11.07 -37.42
C GLU A 16 17.28 11.93 -36.19
N GLN A 17 17.96 13.08 -36.07
CA GLN A 17 17.71 14.04 -34.98
C GLN A 17 16.34 14.72 -35.08
N GLU A 18 15.83 14.92 -36.29
CA GLU A 18 14.51 15.51 -36.58
C GLU A 18 13.83 14.75 -37.71
N SER A 19 12.51 14.89 -37.86
CA SER A 19 11.77 14.21 -38.93
C SER A 19 12.22 14.66 -40.32
N VAL A 20 12.49 13.69 -41.18
CA VAL A 20 12.83 13.89 -42.61
C VAL A 20 11.65 13.59 -43.54
N GLY A 21 10.47 13.25 -42.98
CA GLY A 21 9.23 13.01 -43.73
C GLY A 21 9.11 11.61 -44.33
N TYR A 22 9.96 10.66 -43.92
CA TYR A 22 10.03 9.31 -44.48
C TYR A 22 9.73 8.21 -43.44
N CYS A 23 8.97 8.52 -42.40
CA CYS A 23 8.65 7.61 -41.28
C CYS A 23 8.33 6.16 -41.69
N ALA A 24 7.47 5.97 -42.70
CA ALA A 24 7.09 4.65 -43.18
C ALA A 24 8.27 3.85 -43.77
N ARG A 25 9.22 4.53 -44.42
CA ARG A 25 10.41 3.89 -45.00
C ARG A 25 11.34 3.35 -43.92
N TYR A 26 11.55 4.11 -42.85
CA TYR A 26 12.44 3.72 -41.75
C TYR A 26 11.87 2.54 -40.97
N VAL A 27 10.58 2.59 -40.61
CA VAL A 27 9.94 1.49 -39.89
C VAL A 27 9.85 0.23 -40.76
N LYS A 28 9.58 0.36 -42.08
CA LYS A 28 9.63 -0.76 -43.02
C LYS A 28 11.03 -1.40 -43.12
N ASN A 29 12.08 -0.59 -43.20
CA ASN A 29 13.46 -1.08 -43.26
C ASN A 29 13.85 -1.79 -41.96
N ALA A 30 13.42 -1.26 -40.82
CA ALA A 30 13.58 -1.90 -39.51
C ALA A 30 12.89 -3.27 -39.46
N ILE A 31 11.62 -3.36 -39.88
CA ILE A 31 10.91 -4.64 -39.97
C ILE A 31 11.65 -5.62 -40.89
N SER A 32 12.19 -5.14 -42.00
CA SER A 32 12.93 -6.00 -42.94
C SER A 32 14.27 -6.50 -42.35
N ALA A 33 14.94 -5.65 -41.56
CA ALA A 33 16.16 -6.02 -40.83
C ALA A 33 15.90 -7.08 -39.74
N GLY A 34 14.69 -7.11 -39.17
CA GLY A 34 14.22 -8.16 -38.26
C GLY A 34 13.96 -9.52 -38.91
N GLY A 35 14.21 -9.69 -40.21
CA GLY A 35 14.17 -10.99 -40.87
C GLY A 35 12.95 -11.27 -41.74
N ASP A 36 12.17 -10.25 -42.11
CA ASP A 36 11.21 -10.36 -43.22
C ASP A 36 11.78 -9.75 -44.52
N ILE A 37 12.12 -10.61 -45.48
CA ILE A 37 12.64 -10.21 -46.80
C ILE A 37 11.57 -10.20 -47.89
N SER A 38 10.30 -10.37 -47.54
CA SER A 38 9.20 -10.39 -48.51
C SER A 38 9.03 -9.02 -49.18
N PRO A 39 8.95 -8.92 -50.52
CA PRO A 39 8.80 -7.65 -51.21
C PRO A 39 7.61 -6.85 -50.66
N TRP A 40 7.87 -5.62 -50.25
CA TRP A 40 6.81 -4.72 -49.81
C TRP A 40 6.02 -4.20 -51.01
N PRO A 41 4.69 -4.17 -50.95
CA PRO A 41 3.88 -3.53 -51.99
C PRO A 41 4.23 -2.04 -52.09
N SER A 42 3.97 -1.45 -53.27
CA SER A 42 4.14 -0.02 -53.49
C SER A 42 3.03 0.75 -52.76
N ILE A 43 3.33 1.25 -51.56
CA ILE A 43 2.40 2.04 -50.72
C ILE A 43 2.93 3.46 -50.60
N GLN A 44 2.09 4.45 -50.93
CA GLN A 44 2.48 5.86 -50.99
C GLN A 44 2.44 6.56 -49.62
N GLY A 45 1.48 6.25 -48.75
CA GLY A 45 1.30 6.90 -47.44
C GLY A 45 1.50 5.94 -46.26
N ALA A 46 2.01 6.44 -45.14
CA ALA A 46 2.14 5.70 -43.90
C ALA A 46 0.80 5.16 -43.38
N LYS A 47 -0.28 5.92 -43.56
CA LYS A 47 -1.65 5.56 -43.13
C LYS A 47 -2.21 4.27 -43.75
N ASP A 48 -1.63 3.82 -44.87
CA ASP A 48 -2.12 2.70 -45.68
C ASP A 48 -1.32 1.40 -45.44
N TYR A 49 -0.41 1.36 -44.46
CA TYR A 49 0.47 0.21 -44.21
C TYR A 49 -0.18 -0.94 -43.41
N GLY A 50 -1.39 -0.74 -42.87
CA GLY A 50 -2.06 -1.71 -41.99
C GLY A 50 -2.15 -3.13 -42.57
N ASP A 51 -2.71 -3.27 -43.78
CA ASP A 51 -2.84 -4.58 -44.44
C ASP A 51 -1.47 -5.22 -44.71
N ALA A 52 -0.46 -4.41 -45.07
CA ALA A 52 0.88 -4.91 -45.33
C ALA A 52 1.56 -5.45 -44.06
N LEU A 53 1.23 -4.89 -42.88
CA LEU A 53 1.66 -5.41 -41.58
C LEU A 53 0.96 -6.72 -41.23
N LEU A 54 -0.37 -6.81 -41.44
CA LEU A 54 -1.14 -8.03 -41.17
C LEU A 54 -0.63 -9.24 -41.98
N HIS A 55 -0.35 -9.04 -43.27
CA HIS A 55 0.24 -10.09 -44.13
C HIS A 55 1.63 -10.56 -43.66
N ARG A 56 2.30 -9.76 -42.83
CA ARG A 56 3.62 -10.02 -42.28
C ARG A 56 3.57 -10.51 -40.85
N GLY A 57 2.43 -11.06 -40.42
CA GLY A 57 2.30 -11.67 -39.11
C GLY A 57 2.10 -10.68 -37.95
N PHE A 58 1.85 -9.40 -38.25
CA PHE A 58 1.34 -8.48 -37.23
C PHE A 58 -0.16 -8.69 -36.99
N GLN A 59 -0.62 -8.37 -35.79
CA GLN A 59 -2.00 -8.43 -35.36
C GLN A 59 -2.39 -7.11 -34.71
N VAL A 60 -3.65 -6.69 -34.85
CA VAL A 60 -4.15 -5.46 -34.21
C VAL A 60 -4.22 -5.66 -32.69
N ILE A 61 -3.71 -4.71 -31.92
CA ILE A 61 -3.74 -4.72 -30.45
C ILE A 61 -4.52 -3.52 -29.91
N SER A 62 -5.14 -3.67 -28.73
CA SER A 62 -5.81 -2.57 -28.02
C SER A 62 -4.82 -1.77 -27.18
N LEU A 63 -5.15 -0.51 -26.90
CA LEU A 63 -4.37 0.38 -26.03
C LEU A 63 -4.20 -0.18 -24.59
N GLU A 64 -5.10 -1.05 -24.14
CA GLU A 64 -5.11 -1.65 -22.79
C GLU A 64 -4.03 -2.72 -22.60
N SER A 65 -3.48 -3.26 -23.69
CA SER A 65 -2.49 -4.34 -23.65
C SER A 65 -1.07 -3.88 -23.31
N GLY A 66 -0.85 -2.56 -23.15
CA GLY A 66 0.47 -1.94 -23.05
C GLY A 66 1.29 -2.11 -24.34
N PHE A 67 2.34 -1.29 -24.50
CA PHE A 67 3.24 -1.39 -25.66
C PHE A 67 4.50 -2.17 -25.31
N ILE A 68 4.92 -3.08 -26.19
CA ILE A 68 6.19 -3.80 -26.09
C ILE A 68 7.10 -3.43 -27.27
N SER A 69 8.40 -3.67 -27.11
CA SER A 69 9.37 -3.52 -28.20
C SER A 69 8.86 -4.20 -29.47
N GLY A 70 8.88 -3.46 -30.58
CA GLY A 70 8.44 -3.94 -31.89
C GLY A 70 6.98 -3.62 -32.26
N ASP A 71 6.17 -3.10 -31.33
CA ASP A 71 4.82 -2.66 -31.67
C ASP A 71 4.85 -1.50 -32.67
N VAL A 72 3.99 -1.54 -33.68
CA VAL A 72 3.90 -0.52 -34.74
C VAL A 72 2.58 0.22 -34.62
N VAL A 73 2.61 1.54 -34.73
CA VAL A 73 1.41 2.39 -34.81
C VAL A 73 1.27 2.96 -36.20
N ILE A 74 0.05 2.92 -36.74
CA ILE A 74 -0.35 3.63 -37.96
C ILE A 74 -1.33 4.72 -37.58
N ILE A 75 -1.02 5.96 -37.92
CA ILE A 75 -1.81 7.15 -37.59
C ILE A 75 -2.34 7.78 -38.87
N GLN A 76 -3.64 8.09 -38.90
CA GLN A 76 -4.30 8.66 -40.07
C GLN A 76 -3.85 10.09 -40.36
N GLY A 77 -3.96 10.50 -41.63
CA GLY A 77 -3.61 11.84 -42.08
C GLY A 77 -4.58 12.91 -41.58
N ILE A 78 -4.12 14.16 -41.54
CA ILE A 78 -4.89 15.32 -41.07
C ILE A 78 -4.91 16.37 -42.18
N ARG A 79 -6.07 16.99 -42.44
CA ARG A 79 -6.15 18.19 -43.29
C ARG A 79 -6.46 19.40 -42.43
N LYS A 80 -5.70 20.47 -42.64
CA LYS A 80 -5.83 21.76 -41.97
C LYS A 80 -7.23 22.36 -42.13
N ALA A 81 -7.89 22.13 -43.28
CA ALA A 81 -9.24 22.62 -43.55
C ALA A 81 -10.31 22.00 -42.64
N ASP A 82 -10.04 20.85 -42.01
CA ASP A 82 -10.98 20.16 -41.13
C ASP A 82 -10.97 20.73 -39.68
N PHE A 83 -10.15 21.76 -39.40
CA PHE A 83 -9.94 22.33 -38.06
C PHE A 83 -10.04 23.87 -38.05
N PRO A 84 -10.42 24.49 -36.90
CA PRO A 84 -10.40 25.93 -36.69
C PRO A 84 -9.06 26.60 -37.08
N ALA A 85 -9.15 27.83 -37.59
CA ALA A 85 -7.99 28.60 -38.04
C ALA A 85 -6.95 28.79 -36.92
N GLY A 86 -5.71 28.35 -37.15
CA GLY A 86 -4.58 28.47 -36.22
C GLY A 86 -4.38 27.26 -35.29
N GLU A 87 -5.30 26.29 -35.28
CA GLU A 87 -5.17 25.09 -34.44
C GLU A 87 -4.14 24.11 -35.02
N ILE A 88 -4.24 23.84 -36.33
CA ILE A 88 -3.31 23.02 -37.11
C ILE A 88 -2.51 23.90 -38.09
N THR A 89 -1.20 23.68 -38.15
CA THR A 89 -0.29 24.55 -38.91
C THR A 89 -0.21 24.19 -40.40
N ARG A 90 -0.27 22.90 -40.75
CA ARG A 90 -0.15 22.36 -42.13
C ARG A 90 -0.89 21.03 -42.32
N ASP A 91 -1.07 20.63 -43.58
CA ASP A 91 -1.63 19.32 -43.95
C ASP A 91 -0.62 18.19 -43.74
N HIS A 92 -1.12 17.02 -43.32
CA HIS A 92 -0.37 15.76 -43.19
C HIS A 92 -1.08 14.63 -43.94
N PRO A 93 -1.15 14.66 -45.29
CA PRO A 93 -2.03 13.79 -46.07
C PRO A 93 -1.64 12.30 -46.07
N TYR A 94 -0.38 11.99 -45.73
CA TYR A 94 0.19 10.65 -45.78
C TYR A 94 0.11 9.88 -44.47
N GLY A 95 -0.32 10.51 -43.37
CA GLY A 95 -0.34 9.89 -42.04
C GLY A 95 1.07 9.70 -41.45
N HIS A 96 1.15 8.91 -40.37
CA HIS A 96 2.42 8.62 -39.69
C HIS A 96 2.53 7.14 -39.31
N MET A 97 3.76 6.62 -39.32
CA MET A 97 4.06 5.26 -38.89
C MET A 97 5.27 5.28 -37.96
N ALA A 98 5.15 4.66 -36.79
CA ALA A 98 6.23 4.57 -35.80
C ALA A 98 6.25 3.17 -35.18
N MET A 99 7.39 2.76 -34.65
CA MET A 99 7.56 1.52 -33.90
C MET A 99 8.09 1.81 -32.49
N PHE A 100 7.54 1.14 -31.48
CA PHE A 100 7.94 1.29 -30.08
C PHE A 100 9.22 0.50 -29.83
N ASN A 101 10.26 1.15 -29.31
CA ASN A 101 11.56 0.53 -29.09
C ASN A 101 11.74 -0.05 -27.67
N GLY A 102 10.66 -0.16 -26.90
CA GLY A 102 10.68 -0.55 -25.48
C GLY A 102 10.77 0.63 -24.51
N GLN A 103 11.12 1.83 -24.99
CA GLN A 103 11.18 3.06 -24.18
C GLN A 103 10.32 4.19 -24.76
N GLN A 104 10.37 4.37 -26.08
CA GLN A 104 9.67 5.44 -26.79
C GLN A 104 9.30 5.03 -28.22
N TRP A 105 8.45 5.82 -28.86
CA TRP A 105 8.09 5.63 -30.26
C TRP A 105 9.18 6.21 -31.17
N VAL A 106 9.58 5.43 -32.17
CA VAL A 106 10.64 5.81 -33.11
C VAL A 106 10.13 5.60 -34.54
N SER A 107 10.38 6.58 -35.39
CA SER A 107 10.02 6.54 -36.81
C SER A 107 11.27 6.83 -37.65
N ASP A 108 11.25 7.86 -38.49
CA ASP A 108 12.45 8.45 -39.05
C ASP A 108 13.23 9.31 -38.02
N PHE A 109 12.65 9.56 -36.85
CA PHE A 109 13.27 10.21 -35.69
C PHE A 109 12.70 9.66 -34.37
N LYS A 110 13.33 9.98 -33.23
CA LYS A 110 12.89 9.57 -31.88
C LYS A 110 11.84 10.52 -31.30
N GLN A 111 10.71 10.00 -30.82
CA GLN A 111 9.56 10.80 -30.37
C GLN A 111 9.47 10.88 -28.83
N ASN A 112 9.73 12.06 -28.28
CA ASN A 112 9.75 12.29 -26.82
C ASN A 112 8.35 12.50 -26.19
N ASN A 113 7.27 12.56 -26.99
CA ASN A 113 5.93 12.94 -26.52
C ASN A 113 4.86 11.91 -26.96
N GLY A 114 5.18 10.62 -26.86
CA GLY A 114 4.29 9.52 -27.25
C GLY A 114 4.26 9.26 -28.76
N TYR A 115 3.25 8.51 -29.22
CA TYR A 115 3.15 8.06 -30.61
C TYR A 115 2.75 9.17 -31.61
N TYR A 116 2.18 10.28 -31.15
CA TYR A 116 1.89 11.44 -32.01
C TYR A 116 3.16 12.29 -32.23
N PRO A 117 3.74 12.31 -33.44
CA PRO A 117 5.10 12.80 -33.69
C PRO A 117 5.25 14.32 -33.54
N GLY A 118 4.17 15.10 -33.71
CA GLY A 118 4.23 16.56 -33.79
C GLY A 118 3.06 17.27 -33.12
N GLY A 119 3.18 18.59 -32.97
CA GLY A 119 2.15 19.43 -32.34
C GLY A 119 0.79 19.34 -33.03
N ASP A 120 0.77 19.33 -34.37
CA ASP A 120 -0.46 19.17 -35.16
C ASP A 120 -1.17 17.83 -34.84
N TYR A 121 -0.41 16.72 -34.84
CA TYR A 121 -0.94 15.39 -34.51
C TYR A 121 -1.46 15.29 -33.07
N ARG A 122 -0.79 15.92 -32.10
CA ARG A 122 -1.22 15.91 -30.70
C ARG A 122 -2.49 16.73 -30.45
N LYS A 123 -2.73 17.77 -31.24
CA LYS A 123 -3.97 18.57 -31.19
C LYS A 123 -5.11 17.86 -31.91
N ALA A 124 -4.88 17.40 -33.14
CA ALA A 124 -5.90 16.76 -33.97
C ALA A 124 -6.30 15.36 -33.47
N LYS A 125 -5.39 14.63 -32.82
CA LYS A 125 -5.55 13.24 -32.35
C LYS A 125 -6.28 12.33 -33.38
N PRO A 126 -5.81 12.26 -34.64
CA PRO A 126 -6.45 11.45 -35.66
C PRO A 126 -6.44 9.96 -35.28
N ALA A 127 -7.39 9.20 -35.81
CA ALA A 127 -7.50 7.77 -35.55
C ALA A 127 -6.16 7.05 -35.78
N CYS A 128 -5.83 6.11 -34.89
CA CYS A 128 -4.64 5.29 -35.00
C CYS A 128 -4.95 3.82 -34.69
N VAL A 129 -4.15 2.93 -35.26
CA VAL A 129 -4.26 1.48 -35.05
C VAL A 129 -2.87 0.95 -34.68
N PHE A 130 -2.82 0.10 -33.66
CA PHE A 130 -1.59 -0.50 -33.15
C PHE A 130 -1.49 -1.96 -33.59
N TYR A 131 -0.27 -2.39 -33.90
CA TYR A 131 0.04 -3.68 -34.48
C TYR A 131 1.19 -4.33 -33.72
N ARG A 132 1.05 -5.60 -33.36
CA ARG A 132 2.09 -6.41 -32.72
C ARG A 132 2.43 -7.61 -33.57
N HIS A 133 3.71 -7.84 -33.83
CA HIS A 133 4.14 -9.05 -34.54
C HIS A 133 3.91 -10.28 -33.66
N LYS A 134 3.40 -11.38 -34.22
CA LYS A 134 3.15 -12.63 -33.47
C LYS A 134 4.38 -13.23 -32.80
N ASP A 135 5.56 -12.95 -33.36
CA ASP A 135 6.86 -13.38 -32.82
C ASP A 135 7.49 -12.32 -31.88
N ALA A 136 6.88 -11.14 -31.73
CA ALA A 136 7.32 -10.15 -30.76
C ALA A 136 6.90 -10.59 -29.35
N THR A 137 7.77 -11.36 -28.71
CA THR A 137 7.78 -11.52 -27.25
C THR A 137 8.59 -10.36 -26.69
N GLY A 138 8.05 -9.56 -25.77
CA GLY A 138 8.72 -8.35 -25.26
C GLY A 138 10.20 -8.57 -24.97
N ASP A 139 11.07 -7.98 -25.80
CA ASP A 139 12.43 -8.47 -26.02
C ASP A 139 13.48 -7.71 -25.20
N GLY A 140 14.44 -8.47 -24.68
CA GLY A 140 15.77 -8.39 -25.31
C GLY A 140 16.80 -7.43 -24.75
N SER A 141 16.47 -6.59 -23.78
CA SER A 141 17.47 -5.86 -22.99
C SER A 141 17.32 -6.14 -21.50
N GLN A 142 17.52 -7.39 -21.13
CA GLN A 142 18.01 -7.71 -19.80
C GLN A 142 19.52 -7.99 -19.90
N SER A 143 20.34 -6.96 -19.62
CA SER A 143 21.29 -7.20 -18.53
C SER A 143 20.44 -7.76 -17.40
N THR A 144 20.77 -8.91 -16.83
CA THR A 144 20.03 -9.55 -15.74
C THR A 144 19.95 -8.63 -14.51
N ASN A 145 19.11 -7.61 -14.60
CA ASN A 145 18.26 -7.13 -13.53
C ASN A 145 16.92 -7.77 -13.83
N VAL A 146 16.90 -9.08 -13.64
CA VAL A 146 15.72 -9.71 -13.07
C VAL A 146 15.47 -8.99 -11.75
N THR A 147 14.72 -7.89 -11.77
CA THR A 147 13.85 -7.64 -10.62
C THR A 147 12.84 -8.77 -10.69
N GLY A 148 13.11 -9.88 -9.98
CA GLY A 148 12.07 -10.86 -9.71
C GLY A 148 10.88 -10.08 -9.21
N GLY A 149 9.74 -10.21 -9.90
CA GLY A 149 8.53 -9.50 -9.53
C GLY A 149 8.28 -9.80 -8.05
N LYS A 150 8.54 -8.81 -7.21
CA LYS A 150 8.39 -8.91 -5.76
C LYS A 150 6.92 -9.24 -5.50
N LEU A 151 6.66 -10.47 -5.08
CA LEU A 151 5.31 -10.95 -4.77
C LEU A 151 4.64 -9.96 -3.81
N LYS A 152 3.60 -9.25 -4.28
CA LYS A 152 2.87 -8.33 -3.42
C LYS A 152 2.05 -9.16 -2.44
N ILE A 153 2.06 -8.72 -1.18
CA ILE A 153 1.33 -9.34 -0.09
C ILE A 153 0.61 -8.27 0.72
N SER A 154 -0.63 -8.57 1.06
CA SER A 154 -1.52 -7.77 1.90
C SER A 154 -2.09 -8.63 3.03
N TYR A 155 -2.56 -7.99 4.08
CA TYR A 155 -3.32 -8.69 5.11
C TYR A 155 -4.73 -9.04 4.60
N PRO A 156 -5.33 -10.16 5.05
CA PRO A 156 -6.62 -10.64 4.55
C PRO A 156 -7.80 -9.72 4.88
N ILE A 157 -7.64 -8.82 5.86
CA ILE A 157 -8.66 -7.89 6.33
C ILE A 157 -8.09 -6.49 6.51
N ARG A 158 -8.99 -5.51 6.61
CA ARG A 158 -8.72 -4.14 7.03
C ARG A 158 -9.15 -3.98 8.49
N ASP A 159 -8.67 -2.94 9.15
CA ASP A 159 -9.10 -2.61 10.50
C ASP A 159 -10.58 -2.16 10.54
N LYS A 160 -11.09 -1.90 11.74
CA LYS A 160 -12.46 -1.44 11.97
C LYS A 160 -12.83 -0.15 11.23
N ASP A 161 -11.85 0.64 10.80
CA ASP A 161 -12.04 1.91 10.09
C ASP A 161 -11.84 1.74 8.57
N GLY A 162 -11.57 0.51 8.09
CA GLY A 162 -11.31 0.21 6.69
C GLY A 162 -9.87 0.53 6.25
N LYS A 163 -8.94 0.71 7.19
CA LYS A 163 -7.52 1.01 6.91
C LYS A 163 -6.67 -0.27 6.94
N GLU A 164 -5.50 -0.22 6.30
CA GLU A 164 -4.53 -1.32 6.37
C GLU A 164 -3.91 -1.43 7.76
N PHE A 165 -3.69 -2.65 8.24
CA PHE A 165 -2.91 -2.88 9.46
C PHE A 165 -1.45 -2.44 9.27
N ARG A 166 -0.90 -1.78 10.29
CA ARG A 166 0.43 -1.15 10.23
C ARG A 166 1.54 -2.13 10.56
N SER A 167 1.23 -3.20 11.27
CA SER A 167 2.20 -4.21 11.70
C SER A 167 1.58 -5.60 11.78
N LEU A 168 2.45 -6.62 11.82
CA LEU A 168 2.03 -8.00 12.07
C LEU A 168 1.34 -8.11 13.44
N ASP A 169 1.89 -7.46 14.47
CA ASP A 169 1.36 -7.53 15.83
C ASP A 169 -0.08 -7.01 15.95
N GLU A 170 -0.45 -5.97 15.17
CA GLU A 170 -1.82 -5.43 15.20
C GLU A 170 -2.86 -6.43 14.71
N ILE A 171 -2.65 -7.05 13.54
CA ILE A 171 -3.58 -8.06 13.02
C ILE A 171 -3.53 -9.33 13.87
N MET A 172 -2.36 -9.71 14.36
CA MET A 172 -2.18 -10.90 15.18
C MET A 172 -2.94 -10.79 16.51
N ARG A 173 -3.07 -9.61 17.13
CA ARG A 173 -3.94 -9.42 18.30
C ARG A 173 -5.43 -9.68 18.01
N LEU A 174 -5.86 -9.39 16.79
CA LEU A 174 -7.24 -9.63 16.35
C LEU A 174 -7.45 -11.14 16.14
N VAL A 175 -6.53 -11.79 15.42
CA VAL A 175 -6.57 -13.25 15.19
C VAL A 175 -6.56 -14.02 16.51
N ASP A 176 -5.85 -13.54 17.53
CA ASP A 176 -5.79 -14.19 18.87
C ASP A 176 -7.03 -13.99 19.74
N ALA A 177 -7.86 -13.03 19.37
CA ALA A 177 -9.09 -12.74 20.06
C ALA A 177 -10.26 -13.57 19.51
N GLU A 178 -10.06 -14.29 18.40
CA GLU A 178 -11.06 -15.19 17.83
C GLU A 178 -11.35 -16.34 18.79
N ALA A 179 -12.64 -16.66 18.92
CA ALA A 179 -13.11 -17.65 19.89
C ALA A 179 -12.86 -19.10 19.44
N HIS A 180 -12.79 -19.34 18.13
CA HIS A 180 -12.60 -20.65 17.51
C HIS A 180 -11.79 -20.52 16.22
N GLY A 181 -11.48 -21.66 15.59
CA GLY A 181 -10.66 -21.68 14.38
C GLY A 181 -9.21 -21.29 14.62
N THR A 182 -8.63 -21.76 15.72
CA THR A 182 -7.22 -21.55 16.06
C THR A 182 -6.29 -22.41 15.21
N TRP A 183 -5.13 -21.87 14.87
CA TRP A 183 -4.10 -22.55 14.10
C TRP A 183 -3.67 -23.87 14.81
N LEU A 184 -3.56 -24.96 14.04
CA LEU A 184 -3.22 -26.35 14.41
C LEU A 184 -4.34 -27.21 15.03
N LEU A 185 -5.16 -26.66 15.91
CA LEU A 185 -6.30 -27.37 16.50
C LEU A 185 -7.54 -26.46 16.61
N GLY A 186 -8.65 -26.93 16.05
CA GLY A 186 -9.94 -26.23 16.09
C GLY A 186 -10.60 -26.32 17.47
N GLY A 187 -11.66 -25.53 17.69
CA GLY A 187 -12.44 -25.59 18.94
C GLY A 187 -13.15 -26.94 19.16
N ASN A 188 -13.25 -27.76 18.11
CA ASN A 188 -13.78 -29.12 18.13
C ASN A 188 -12.71 -30.19 18.44
N GLY A 189 -11.47 -29.80 18.79
CA GLY A 189 -10.38 -30.74 19.08
C GLY A 189 -9.72 -31.36 17.85
N LEU A 190 -10.16 -31.05 16.63
CA LEU A 190 -9.64 -31.64 15.40
C LEU A 190 -8.52 -30.80 14.77
N TRP A 191 -7.76 -31.41 13.86
CA TRP A 191 -6.80 -30.71 13.00
C TRP A 191 -7.44 -29.48 12.36
N HIS A 192 -6.74 -28.34 12.42
CA HIS A 192 -7.18 -27.11 11.79
C HIS A 192 -6.00 -26.38 11.14
N GLY A 193 -5.97 -26.39 9.80
CA GLY A 193 -4.87 -25.84 8.99
C GLY A 193 -4.94 -24.33 8.79
N ALA A 194 -5.75 -23.61 9.56
CA ALA A 194 -6.19 -22.27 9.18
C ALA A 194 -6.35 -21.32 10.37
N VAL A 195 -6.77 -20.11 10.06
CA VAL A 195 -7.32 -19.16 11.03
C VAL A 195 -8.72 -18.74 10.60
N HIS A 196 -9.62 -18.53 11.57
CA HIS A 196 -10.91 -17.91 11.29
C HIS A 196 -10.82 -16.40 11.51
N ILE A 197 -11.67 -15.67 10.80
CA ILE A 197 -11.98 -14.28 11.12
C ILE A 197 -13.49 -14.15 11.16
N SER A 198 -14.03 -13.71 12.30
CA SER A 198 -15.48 -13.59 12.52
C SER A 198 -15.97 -12.15 12.48
N GLU A 199 -17.29 -11.99 12.44
CA GLU A 199 -17.94 -10.68 12.62
C GLU A 199 -17.71 -10.07 14.01
N VAL A 200 -17.33 -10.86 15.02
CA VAL A 200 -17.03 -10.34 16.36
C VAL A 200 -15.78 -9.45 16.32
N SER A 201 -14.76 -9.89 15.57
CA SER A 201 -13.50 -9.18 15.45
C SER A 201 -13.48 -8.18 14.28
N ASN A 202 -14.24 -8.47 13.22
CA ASN A 202 -14.31 -7.66 12.00
C ASN A 202 -15.75 -7.52 11.44
N PRO A 203 -16.65 -6.82 12.16
CA PRO A 203 -18.09 -6.78 11.82
C PRO A 203 -18.41 -6.15 10.46
N ARG A 204 -17.54 -5.26 9.96
CA ARG A 204 -17.72 -4.61 8.65
C ARG A 204 -17.50 -5.54 7.47
N SER A 205 -16.91 -6.72 7.70
CA SER A 205 -16.67 -7.74 6.68
C SER A 205 -17.82 -8.74 6.51
N ALA A 206 -18.92 -8.58 7.26
CA ALA A 206 -20.16 -9.32 7.10
C ALA A 206 -21.26 -8.42 6.52
N LEU A 207 -22.02 -8.93 5.54
CA LEU A 207 -23.14 -8.21 4.90
C LEU A 207 -24.43 -8.29 5.74
N THR A 208 -24.35 -7.96 7.03
CA THR A 208 -25.50 -7.92 7.91
C THR A 208 -26.35 -6.66 7.67
N SER A 209 -27.62 -6.70 8.09
CA SER A 209 -28.52 -5.54 8.02
C SER A 209 -27.93 -4.29 8.68
N ASP A 210 -27.19 -4.46 9.79
CA ASP A 210 -26.56 -3.38 10.53
C ASP A 210 -25.40 -2.77 9.74
N THR A 211 -24.52 -3.60 9.18
CA THR A 211 -23.38 -3.15 8.37
C THR A 211 -23.86 -2.43 7.10
N LEU A 212 -24.89 -2.95 6.43
CA LEU A 212 -25.48 -2.32 5.24
C LEU A 212 -26.13 -0.98 5.58
N SER A 213 -26.86 -0.90 6.70
CA SER A 213 -27.49 0.34 7.18
C SER A 213 -26.46 1.41 7.53
N ALA A 214 -25.32 1.02 8.11
CA ALA A 214 -24.19 1.90 8.39
C ALA A 214 -23.50 2.43 7.12
N GLY A 215 -23.62 1.74 5.98
CA GLY A 215 -23.08 2.20 4.68
C GLY A 215 -21.58 2.06 4.48
N ASN A 216 -20.90 1.39 5.42
CA ASN A 216 -19.45 1.21 5.43
C ASN A 216 -19.02 -0.27 5.44
N PRO A 217 -19.60 -1.16 4.58
CA PRO A 217 -19.09 -2.52 4.45
C PRO A 217 -17.67 -2.51 3.88
N VAL A 218 -16.80 -3.37 4.42
CA VAL A 218 -15.40 -3.50 4.02
C VAL A 218 -15.12 -4.95 3.65
N PRO A 219 -14.77 -5.27 2.39
CA PRO A 219 -14.54 -6.65 1.99
C PRO A 219 -13.22 -7.20 2.54
N LEU A 220 -13.15 -8.54 2.60
CA LEU A 220 -11.90 -9.29 2.72
C LEU A 220 -11.00 -9.00 1.51
N GLN A 221 -9.69 -9.19 1.67
CA GLN A 221 -8.67 -8.87 0.68
C GLN A 221 -7.89 -10.10 0.21
N PHE A 222 -7.50 -10.09 -1.07
CA PHE A 222 -6.54 -11.06 -1.59
C PHE A 222 -5.20 -10.86 -0.87
N MET A 223 -4.67 -11.95 -0.33
CA MET A 223 -3.50 -11.97 0.54
C MET A 223 -2.21 -11.88 -0.25
N ALA A 224 -2.18 -12.43 -1.47
CA ALA A 224 -1.03 -12.44 -2.36
C ALA A 224 -1.45 -12.20 -3.81
N ASP A 225 -0.53 -11.65 -4.62
CA ASP A 225 -0.70 -11.68 -6.07
C ASP A 225 -0.70 -13.12 -6.57
N GLY A 226 -1.59 -13.43 -7.50
CA GLY A 226 -1.70 -14.79 -8.00
C GLY A 226 -2.77 -14.94 -9.08
N SER A 227 -3.18 -16.19 -9.30
CA SER A 227 -4.28 -16.54 -10.19
C SER A 227 -5.29 -17.42 -9.48
N ILE A 228 -6.58 -17.14 -9.68
CA ILE A 228 -7.65 -18.02 -9.23
C ILE A 228 -7.57 -19.33 -10.04
N VAL A 229 -7.29 -20.42 -9.35
CA VAL A 229 -7.13 -21.76 -9.96
C VAL A 229 -8.29 -22.69 -9.67
N ALA A 230 -9.09 -22.37 -8.66
CA ALA A 230 -10.38 -23.02 -8.41
C ALA A 230 -11.28 -22.08 -7.63
N TYR A 231 -12.59 -22.21 -7.83
CA TYR A 231 -13.59 -21.51 -7.06
C TYR A 231 -14.92 -22.28 -7.05
N ARG A 232 -15.78 -21.95 -6.11
CA ARG A 232 -17.21 -22.30 -6.13
C ARG A 232 -17.95 -21.07 -5.62
N ILE A 233 -19.03 -20.69 -6.31
CA ILE A 233 -19.95 -19.67 -5.80
C ILE A 233 -21.32 -20.30 -5.57
N ASN A 234 -21.91 -20.04 -4.42
CA ASN A 234 -23.30 -20.39 -4.17
C ASN A 234 -24.20 -19.27 -4.70
N ASN A 235 -25.32 -19.63 -5.32
CA ASN A 235 -26.33 -18.62 -5.66
C ASN A 235 -27.00 -18.13 -4.37
N ASP A 236 -27.48 -19.07 -3.56
CA ASP A 236 -28.04 -18.89 -2.23
C ASP A 236 -27.39 -19.91 -1.28
N TYR A 237 -27.56 -19.72 0.02
CA TYR A 237 -27.05 -20.65 1.04
C TYR A 237 -27.49 -22.09 0.74
N LEU A 238 -26.59 -23.03 1.00
CA LEU A 238 -26.94 -24.44 1.08
C LEU A 238 -27.54 -24.70 2.46
N THR A 239 -28.34 -25.76 2.58
CA THR A 239 -28.92 -26.16 3.87
C THR A 239 -28.59 -27.59 4.23
N GLY A 240 -28.59 -27.91 5.52
CA GLY A 240 -28.48 -29.26 6.04
C GLY A 240 -29.56 -29.56 7.09
N PRO A 241 -30.10 -30.78 7.12
CA PRO A 241 -31.18 -31.12 8.04
C PRO A 241 -30.65 -31.31 9.46
N TYR A 242 -31.28 -30.67 10.44
CA TYR A 242 -31.03 -30.89 11.87
C TYR A 242 -32.33 -30.74 12.66
N LYS A 243 -32.79 -31.80 13.34
CA LYS A 243 -33.98 -31.80 14.23
C LYS A 243 -35.22 -31.10 13.63
N GLY A 244 -35.49 -31.35 12.35
CA GLY A 244 -36.63 -30.80 11.62
C GLY A 244 -36.47 -29.35 11.15
N GLN A 245 -35.27 -28.78 11.27
CA GLN A 245 -34.88 -27.49 10.71
C GLN A 245 -33.82 -27.66 9.61
N GLU A 246 -33.73 -26.66 8.74
CA GLU A 246 -32.73 -26.59 7.67
C GLU A 246 -31.71 -25.51 8.04
N LEU A 247 -30.54 -25.93 8.52
CA LEU A 247 -29.47 -25.02 8.93
C LEU A 247 -28.69 -24.57 7.71
N ARG A 248 -28.50 -23.25 7.56
CA ARG A 248 -27.85 -22.67 6.38
C ARG A 248 -26.32 -22.62 6.53
N TYR A 249 -25.61 -22.82 5.44
CA TYR A 249 -24.15 -22.66 5.37
C TYR A 249 -23.71 -22.29 3.95
N SER A 250 -22.54 -21.65 3.84
CA SER A 250 -21.93 -21.34 2.54
C SER A 250 -20.75 -22.26 2.25
N SER A 251 -20.76 -22.86 1.08
CA SER A 251 -19.62 -23.59 0.52
C SER A 251 -18.86 -22.75 -0.51
N THR A 252 -19.14 -21.45 -0.62
CA THR A 252 -18.47 -20.52 -1.52
C THR A 252 -17.01 -20.40 -1.13
N PHE A 253 -16.12 -20.60 -2.11
CA PHE A 253 -14.69 -20.49 -1.89
C PHE A 253 -13.95 -19.98 -3.12
N VAL A 254 -12.74 -19.49 -2.89
CA VAL A 254 -11.77 -19.20 -3.94
C VAL A 254 -10.38 -19.66 -3.51
N LEU A 255 -9.67 -20.29 -4.45
CA LEU A 255 -8.30 -20.77 -4.28
C LEU A 255 -7.38 -20.01 -5.23
N VAL A 256 -6.42 -19.29 -4.65
CA VAL A 256 -5.44 -18.49 -5.39
C VAL A 256 -4.08 -19.14 -5.35
N LYS A 257 -3.57 -19.50 -6.52
CA LYS A 257 -2.20 -19.98 -6.68
C LYS A 257 -1.24 -18.80 -6.79
N SER A 258 -0.21 -18.80 -5.95
CA SER A 258 0.84 -17.79 -5.87
C SER A 258 2.21 -18.42 -5.98
N ARG A 259 3.20 -17.66 -6.44
CA ARG A 259 4.58 -18.13 -6.53
C ARG A 259 5.54 -17.16 -5.84
N CYS A 260 6.22 -17.63 -4.79
CA CYS A 260 7.33 -16.93 -4.19
C CYS A 260 8.60 -17.26 -4.99
N GLN A 261 9.17 -16.27 -5.68
CA GLN A 261 10.41 -16.38 -6.43
C GLN A 261 11.44 -15.36 -5.92
N PRO A 262 12.03 -15.59 -4.74
CA PRO A 262 12.98 -14.67 -4.10
C PRO A 262 14.11 -14.20 -5.02
N ASP A 263 14.63 -15.12 -5.83
CA ASP A 263 15.62 -14.89 -6.87
C ASP A 263 15.25 -15.78 -8.07
N PRO A 264 14.89 -15.22 -9.24
CA PRO A 264 14.43 -16.05 -10.34
C PRO A 264 15.52 -16.86 -11.05
N GLN A 265 16.77 -16.84 -10.59
CA GLN A 265 17.80 -17.78 -11.04
C GLN A 265 17.99 -18.95 -10.07
N LYS A 266 17.34 -18.90 -8.89
CA LYS A 266 17.51 -19.86 -7.79
C LYS A 266 16.22 -20.62 -7.51
N GLU A 267 15.89 -21.52 -8.42
CA GLU A 267 14.61 -22.24 -8.44
C GLU A 267 14.40 -23.20 -7.25
N LYS A 268 15.48 -23.64 -6.59
CA LYS A 268 15.39 -24.52 -5.41
C LYS A 268 14.94 -23.76 -4.17
N SER A 269 15.10 -22.44 -4.18
CA SER A 269 14.56 -21.53 -3.16
C SER A 269 13.23 -20.88 -3.58
N TRP A 270 12.50 -21.46 -4.54
CA TRP A 270 11.14 -21.04 -4.87
C TRP A 270 10.10 -21.86 -4.13
N LEU A 271 8.92 -21.27 -3.97
CA LEU A 271 7.75 -21.97 -3.43
C LEU A 271 6.50 -21.60 -4.21
N GLU A 272 5.77 -22.61 -4.66
CA GLU A 272 4.37 -22.49 -5.04
C GLU A 272 3.49 -22.72 -3.81
N PHE A 273 2.56 -21.81 -3.56
CA PHE A 273 1.61 -21.92 -2.45
C PHE A 273 0.24 -21.41 -2.87
N TYR A 274 -0.77 -21.77 -2.09
CA TYR A 274 -2.17 -21.52 -2.38
C TYR A 274 -2.81 -20.82 -1.20
N SER A 275 -3.57 -19.76 -1.46
CA SER A 275 -4.41 -19.07 -0.48
C SER A 275 -5.86 -19.48 -0.69
N LEU A 276 -6.45 -20.14 0.30
CA LEU A 276 -7.85 -20.54 0.30
C LEU A 276 -8.66 -19.58 1.16
N TYR A 277 -9.80 -19.15 0.61
CA TYR A 277 -10.85 -18.43 1.31
C TYR A 277 -12.10 -19.27 1.23
N MET A 278 -12.59 -19.75 2.37
CA MET A 278 -13.75 -20.64 2.48
C MET A 278 -14.83 -19.99 3.35
N HIS A 279 -16.10 -20.33 3.13
CA HIS A 279 -17.28 -19.73 3.77
C HIS A 279 -17.53 -18.26 3.37
N LEU A 280 -17.29 -17.89 2.11
CA LEU A 280 -17.63 -16.54 1.61
C LEU A 280 -19.15 -16.37 1.41
N ALA A 281 -19.65 -15.13 1.42
CA ALA A 281 -21.06 -14.83 1.22
C ALA A 281 -21.58 -15.33 -0.16
N PRO A 282 -22.79 -15.92 -0.23
CA PRO A 282 -23.41 -16.31 -1.49
C PRO A 282 -23.83 -15.09 -2.33
N VAL A 283 -24.13 -15.31 -3.61
CA VAL A 283 -24.53 -14.24 -4.55
C VAL A 283 -25.73 -13.45 -4.07
N MET A 284 -26.73 -14.09 -3.44
CA MET A 284 -27.96 -13.44 -2.97
C MET A 284 -27.76 -12.49 -1.78
N ASP A 285 -26.66 -12.62 -1.03
CA ASP A 285 -26.37 -11.71 0.09
C ASP A 285 -25.86 -10.33 -0.37
N TYR A 286 -25.38 -10.23 -1.61
CA TYR A 286 -24.93 -8.96 -2.17
C TYR A 286 -26.14 -8.10 -2.57
N PRO A 287 -26.35 -6.93 -1.95
CA PRO A 287 -27.52 -6.11 -2.25
C PRO A 287 -27.45 -5.55 -3.68
N ALA A 288 -28.54 -5.66 -4.42
CA ALA A 288 -28.73 -4.92 -5.65
C ALA A 288 -28.84 -3.43 -5.31
N SER A 289 -28.02 -2.61 -5.97
CA SER A 289 -27.95 -1.17 -5.79
C SER A 289 -28.39 -0.47 -7.07
N PRO A 290 -29.30 0.52 -6.98
CA PRO A 290 -29.81 1.21 -8.15
C PRO A 290 -28.69 1.99 -8.85
N CYS A 291 -28.64 1.85 -10.16
CA CYS A 291 -27.76 2.60 -11.04
C CYS A 291 -28.51 3.71 -11.74
N TYR A 292 -27.77 4.76 -12.03
CA TYR A 292 -28.25 5.90 -12.78
C TYR A 292 -27.20 6.32 -13.79
N LYS A 293 -27.67 6.93 -14.86
CA LYS A 293 -26.85 7.46 -15.93
C LYS A 293 -27.22 8.92 -16.19
N VAL A 294 -26.22 9.74 -16.50
CA VAL A 294 -26.46 11.11 -16.96
C VAL A 294 -27.16 11.07 -18.32
N ARG A 295 -28.29 11.78 -18.45
CA ARG A 295 -29.08 11.84 -19.69
C ARG A 295 -28.28 12.46 -20.84
N ASP A 296 -28.60 12.04 -22.07
CA ASP A 296 -28.01 12.58 -23.29
C ASP A 296 -28.19 14.12 -23.36
N GLY A 297 -27.14 14.84 -23.81
CA GLY A 297 -27.12 16.30 -23.87
C GLY A 297 -26.87 17.03 -22.54
N HIS A 298 -26.70 16.32 -21.42
CA HIS A 298 -26.40 16.93 -20.12
C HIS A 298 -24.94 16.71 -19.69
N SER A 299 -24.29 17.75 -19.16
CA SER A 299 -22.92 17.70 -18.64
C SER A 299 -22.70 18.76 -17.56
N GLY A 300 -21.58 18.66 -16.82
CA GLY A 300 -21.24 19.62 -15.77
C GLY A 300 -22.00 19.42 -14.45
N ILE A 301 -22.61 18.25 -14.25
CA ILE A 301 -23.37 17.94 -13.04
C ILE A 301 -22.42 17.77 -11.87
N GLN A 302 -22.53 18.64 -10.88
CA GLN A 302 -21.57 18.74 -9.79
C GLN A 302 -21.61 17.50 -8.87
N LEU A 303 -20.46 16.90 -8.64
CA LEU A 303 -20.23 15.94 -7.57
C LEU A 303 -19.96 16.71 -6.28
N ARG A 304 -20.67 16.36 -5.21
CA ARG A 304 -20.53 16.99 -3.90
C ARG A 304 -19.80 16.08 -2.92
N GLU A 305 -19.06 16.67 -2.01
CA GLU A 305 -18.28 15.96 -0.99
C GLU A 305 -19.19 15.16 -0.06
N TYR A 306 -18.76 13.96 0.30
CA TYR A 306 -19.38 13.14 1.32
C TYR A 306 -18.61 13.27 2.63
N THR A 307 -19.34 13.40 3.74
CA THR A 307 -18.81 13.35 5.11
C THR A 307 -19.66 12.38 5.90
N ASP A 308 -19.02 11.54 6.72
CA ASP A 308 -19.74 10.55 7.51
C ASP A 308 -20.76 11.21 8.47
N GLY A 309 -21.88 10.53 8.71
CA GLY A 309 -23.00 11.08 9.49
C GLY A 309 -23.88 12.11 8.76
N GLN A 310 -23.60 12.44 7.50
CA GLN A 310 -24.42 13.36 6.72
C GLN A 310 -25.52 12.62 5.93
N TYR A 311 -26.75 12.61 6.46
CA TYR A 311 -27.88 11.87 5.86
C TYR A 311 -28.90 12.75 5.11
N GLY A 312 -28.79 14.08 5.25
CA GLY A 312 -29.80 15.01 4.74
C GLY A 312 -31.00 15.13 5.67
N LEU A 313 -32.11 15.65 5.13
CA LEU A 313 -33.37 15.76 5.84
C LEU A 313 -33.91 14.36 6.19
N PRO A 314 -34.28 14.08 7.46
CA PRO A 314 -34.78 12.77 7.89
C PRO A 314 -35.96 12.27 7.05
N ASP A 315 -36.04 10.95 6.89
CA ASP A 315 -37.10 10.30 6.13
C ASP A 315 -38.48 10.59 6.74
N GLY A 316 -39.47 10.82 5.88
CA GLY A 316 -40.83 11.20 6.27
C GLY A 316 -41.05 12.68 6.62
N GLN A 317 -39.99 13.50 6.67
CA GLN A 317 -40.12 14.96 6.86
C GLN A 317 -40.17 15.70 5.51
N GLU A 318 -41.15 16.60 5.33
CA GLU A 318 -41.28 17.37 4.07
C GLU A 318 -40.61 18.76 4.15
N THR A 319 -40.31 19.24 5.36
CA THR A 319 -39.63 20.52 5.57
C THR A 319 -38.62 20.44 6.72
N GLY A 320 -37.60 21.30 6.70
CA GLY A 320 -36.60 21.40 7.76
C GLY A 320 -35.75 22.66 7.66
N ASP A 321 -34.81 22.82 8.59
CA ASP A 321 -33.90 23.97 8.60
C ASP A 321 -32.99 23.96 7.35
N THR A 322 -33.12 25.00 6.53
CA THR A 322 -32.43 25.14 5.24
C THR A 322 -30.92 25.33 5.37
N ARG A 323 -30.43 25.78 6.53
CA ARG A 323 -28.99 25.87 6.83
C ARG A 323 -28.44 24.54 7.31
N ARG A 324 -29.19 23.83 8.17
CA ARG A 324 -28.81 22.53 8.72
C ARG A 324 -28.74 21.45 7.65
N TYR A 325 -29.74 21.38 6.77
CA TYR A 325 -29.84 20.34 5.73
C TYR A 325 -29.42 20.86 4.35
N LYS A 326 -28.52 21.84 4.31
CA LYS A 326 -27.97 22.38 3.06
C LYS A 326 -27.18 21.30 2.30
N ALA A 327 -27.27 21.32 0.97
CA ALA A 327 -26.51 20.42 0.12
C ALA A 327 -24.99 20.54 0.37
N PRO A 328 -24.26 19.42 0.43
CA PRO A 328 -22.82 19.41 0.70
C PRO A 328 -22.03 20.24 -0.31
N ARG A 329 -20.79 20.60 0.05
CA ARG A 329 -19.92 21.43 -0.81
C ARG A 329 -19.61 20.70 -2.12
N SER A 330 -19.39 21.45 -3.20
CA SER A 330 -18.91 20.84 -4.44
C SER A 330 -17.49 20.34 -4.24
N SER A 331 -17.21 19.15 -4.77
CA SER A 331 -15.87 18.54 -4.79
C SER A 331 -14.97 19.13 -5.88
N GLY A 332 -15.48 20.05 -6.70
CA GLY A 332 -14.81 20.57 -7.90
C GLY A 332 -14.82 19.61 -9.09
N LYS A 333 -15.40 18.41 -8.94
CA LYS A 333 -15.61 17.44 -10.02
C LYS A 333 -17.04 17.50 -10.55
N SER A 334 -17.21 17.06 -11.80
CA SER A 334 -18.53 16.97 -12.43
C SER A 334 -18.67 15.74 -13.32
N LEU A 335 -19.90 15.25 -13.44
CA LEU A 335 -20.27 14.22 -14.39
C LEU A 335 -20.59 14.82 -15.76
N SER A 336 -20.31 14.02 -16.78
CA SER A 336 -20.57 14.28 -18.19
C SER A 336 -21.64 13.33 -18.72
N GLU A 337 -22.08 13.58 -19.95
CA GLU A 337 -23.06 12.77 -20.65
C GLU A 337 -22.69 11.28 -20.60
N LYS A 338 -23.66 10.41 -20.32
CA LYS A 338 -23.53 8.94 -20.23
C LYS A 338 -22.67 8.41 -19.08
N ASP A 339 -22.15 9.26 -18.20
CA ASP A 339 -21.51 8.78 -16.97
C ASP A 339 -22.50 7.96 -16.15
N ARG A 340 -22.11 6.73 -15.80
CA ARG A 340 -22.88 5.80 -14.98
C ARG A 340 -22.40 5.83 -13.53
N PHE A 341 -23.31 5.62 -12.60
CA PHE A 341 -22.99 5.58 -11.18
C PHE A 341 -23.98 4.70 -10.41
N VAL A 342 -23.48 4.06 -9.35
CA VAL A 342 -24.28 3.24 -8.45
C VAL A 342 -24.57 4.03 -7.17
N SER A 343 -25.83 4.02 -6.74
CA SER A 343 -26.28 4.71 -5.53
C SER A 343 -26.42 3.73 -4.38
N SER A 344 -25.67 3.96 -3.30
CA SER A 344 -25.78 3.14 -2.07
C SER A 344 -26.92 3.58 -1.16
N ARG A 345 -27.36 4.84 -1.26
CA ARG A 345 -28.50 5.40 -0.52
C ARG A 345 -28.91 6.74 -1.14
N THR A 346 -30.10 7.21 -0.80
CA THR A 346 -30.56 8.56 -1.13
C THR A 346 -30.58 9.46 0.11
N GLY A 347 -30.46 10.77 -0.10
CA GLY A 347 -30.62 11.79 0.93
C GLY A 347 -31.21 13.06 0.34
N ARG A 348 -32.07 13.77 1.08
CA ARG A 348 -32.71 15.00 0.62
C ARG A 348 -32.00 16.22 1.20
N PHE A 349 -31.58 17.17 0.37
CA PHE A 349 -30.83 18.35 0.78
C PHE A 349 -31.38 19.62 0.14
N TYR A 350 -31.26 20.76 0.84
CA TYR A 350 -31.60 22.06 0.29
C TYR A 350 -30.49 22.59 -0.61
N VAL A 351 -30.81 22.80 -1.88
CA VAL A 351 -29.97 23.51 -2.85
C VAL A 351 -30.44 24.96 -2.91
N ILE A 352 -29.53 25.89 -2.61
CA ILE A 352 -29.85 27.33 -2.64
C ILE A 352 -29.34 27.91 -3.98
N LYS A 353 -30.26 28.38 -4.82
CA LYS A 353 -29.96 29.10 -6.07
C LYS A 353 -30.66 30.46 -6.05
N ASN A 354 -29.94 31.54 -6.31
CA ASN A 354 -30.47 32.91 -6.33
C ASN A 354 -31.29 33.31 -5.07
N GLY A 355 -30.94 32.74 -3.90
CA GLY A 355 -31.63 32.99 -2.64
C GLY A 355 -32.86 32.09 -2.38
N GLU A 356 -33.28 31.28 -3.35
CA GLU A 356 -34.37 30.33 -3.20
C GLU A 356 -33.84 28.94 -2.81
N ALA A 357 -34.45 28.32 -1.80
CA ALA A 357 -34.04 27.01 -1.30
C ALA A 357 -34.99 25.93 -1.83
N THR A 358 -34.47 25.02 -2.64
CA THR A 358 -35.21 23.89 -3.19
C THR A 358 -34.74 22.61 -2.53
N LEU A 359 -35.67 21.82 -1.97
CA LEU A 359 -35.34 20.49 -1.48
C LEU A 359 -35.15 19.55 -2.68
N THR A 360 -33.97 18.93 -2.79
CA THR A 360 -33.59 18.07 -3.91
C THR A 360 -33.11 16.73 -3.39
N THR A 361 -33.49 15.65 -4.08
CA THR A 361 -32.99 14.30 -3.78
C THR A 361 -31.61 14.12 -4.39
N PHE A 362 -30.66 13.67 -3.57
CA PHE A 362 -29.34 13.26 -3.97
C PHE A 362 -29.15 11.77 -3.73
N GLY A 363 -28.32 11.14 -4.57
CA GLY A 363 -27.79 9.81 -4.35
C GLY A 363 -26.39 9.94 -3.75
N LEU A 364 -26.07 9.09 -2.78
CA LEU A 364 -24.70 8.84 -2.36
C LEU A 364 -24.13 7.79 -3.30
N VAL A 365 -23.27 8.22 -4.21
CA VAL A 365 -22.91 7.43 -5.39
C VAL A 365 -21.42 7.14 -5.47
N ARG A 366 -21.09 6.03 -6.11
CA ARG A 366 -19.78 5.72 -6.64
C ARG A 366 -19.88 5.70 -8.17
N GLN A 367 -18.97 6.40 -8.84
CA GLN A 367 -18.91 6.36 -10.31
C GLN A 367 -18.54 4.95 -10.77
N LEU A 368 -19.15 4.50 -11.86
CA LEU A 368 -18.91 3.18 -12.43
C LEU A 368 -17.94 3.27 -13.60
N GLU A 369 -17.01 2.32 -13.66
CA GLU A 369 -16.20 2.01 -14.82
C GLU A 369 -16.57 0.58 -15.26
N GLY A 370 -17.37 0.47 -16.34
CA GLY A 370 -18.09 -0.76 -16.63
C GLY A 370 -19.11 -1.08 -15.53
N GLU A 371 -18.98 -2.25 -14.91
CA GLU A 371 -19.78 -2.71 -13.75
C GLU A 371 -19.03 -2.56 -12.40
N THR A 372 -17.84 -1.95 -12.41
CA THR A 372 -17.01 -1.79 -11.21
C THR A 372 -17.22 -0.41 -10.59
N ALA A 373 -17.55 -0.38 -9.30
CA ALA A 373 -17.71 0.87 -8.54
C ALA A 373 -16.37 1.40 -8.04
N GLY A 374 -16.11 2.69 -8.26
CA GLY A 374 -14.92 3.37 -7.74
C GLY A 374 -14.94 3.53 -6.21
N ASN A 375 -13.76 3.70 -5.60
CA ASN A 375 -13.63 3.70 -4.12
C ASN A 375 -14.18 4.96 -3.43
N LYS A 376 -14.32 6.09 -4.15
CA LYS A 376 -14.76 7.37 -3.56
C LYS A 376 -16.26 7.57 -3.71
N GLN A 377 -16.89 7.99 -2.62
CA GLN A 377 -18.30 8.37 -2.60
C GLN A 377 -18.49 9.87 -2.82
N TYR A 378 -19.56 10.22 -3.51
CA TYR A 378 -19.98 11.59 -3.76
C TYR A 378 -21.49 11.71 -3.64
N TRP A 379 -21.97 12.87 -3.22
CA TRP A 379 -23.39 13.20 -3.37
C TRP A 379 -23.62 13.78 -4.77
N VAL A 380 -24.57 13.22 -5.53
CA VAL A 380 -25.00 13.73 -6.84
C VAL A 380 -26.51 13.90 -6.87
N THR A 381 -27.00 14.93 -7.57
CA THR A 381 -28.44 15.13 -7.74
C THR A 381 -29.05 13.97 -8.52
N LEU A 382 -30.21 13.48 -8.08
CA LEU A 382 -31.02 12.48 -8.80
C LEU A 382 -32.24 13.13 -9.46
N ASP A 383 -32.13 14.41 -9.82
CA ASP A 383 -33.16 15.13 -10.58
C ASP A 383 -33.51 14.34 -11.87
N PRO A 384 -34.77 13.91 -12.05
CA PRO A 384 -35.20 13.15 -13.23
C PRO A 384 -34.97 13.88 -14.57
N ALA A 385 -34.82 15.21 -14.56
CA ALA A 385 -34.49 15.99 -15.74
C ALA A 385 -33.01 15.84 -16.16
N LEU A 386 -32.12 15.43 -15.24
CA LEU A 386 -30.67 15.31 -15.47
C LEU A 386 -30.20 13.85 -15.51
N MET A 387 -30.89 12.99 -14.76
CA MET A 387 -30.52 11.58 -14.57
C MET A 387 -31.63 10.64 -15.05
N GLU A 388 -31.24 9.45 -15.49
CA GLU A 388 -32.16 8.35 -15.77
C GLU A 388 -31.73 7.07 -15.04
N PRO A 389 -32.69 6.22 -14.60
CA PRO A 389 -32.37 4.90 -14.07
C PRO A 389 -31.66 4.05 -15.12
N ASP A 390 -30.68 3.27 -14.69
CA ASP A 390 -29.81 2.47 -15.56
C ASP A 390 -29.60 1.06 -14.99
N GLY A 391 -30.70 0.46 -14.51
CA GLY A 391 -30.73 -0.87 -13.91
C GLY A 391 -30.24 -0.92 -12.47
N GLU A 392 -29.89 -2.11 -12.01
CA GLU A 392 -29.32 -2.37 -10.69
C GLU A 392 -28.08 -3.24 -10.82
N ILE A 393 -27.12 -3.04 -9.93
CA ILE A 393 -25.90 -3.85 -9.88
C ILE A 393 -25.61 -4.29 -8.45
N GLN A 394 -24.92 -5.41 -8.28
CA GLN A 394 -24.41 -5.84 -6.98
C GLN A 394 -23.02 -5.23 -6.74
N ALA A 395 -22.95 -3.92 -6.51
CA ALA A 395 -21.68 -3.16 -6.49
C ALA A 395 -20.66 -3.63 -5.44
N LEU A 396 -21.12 -4.27 -4.37
CA LEU A 396 -20.26 -4.84 -3.33
C LEU A 396 -19.65 -6.19 -3.75
N MET A 397 -20.16 -6.82 -4.82
CA MET A 397 -19.66 -8.08 -5.33
C MET A 397 -18.31 -7.88 -6.02
N PRO A 398 -17.24 -8.58 -5.62
CA PRO A 398 -15.94 -8.48 -6.25
C PRO A 398 -15.96 -8.87 -7.73
N ALA A 399 -15.08 -8.27 -8.53
CA ALA A 399 -15.03 -8.49 -9.98
C ALA A 399 -14.91 -9.97 -10.38
N TRP A 400 -14.12 -10.77 -9.65
CA TRP A 400 -13.99 -12.20 -9.95
C TRP A 400 -15.29 -12.98 -9.69
N MET A 401 -16.06 -12.61 -8.64
CA MET A 401 -17.36 -13.22 -8.35
C MET A 401 -18.41 -12.81 -9.38
N GLN A 402 -18.38 -11.57 -9.86
CA GLN A 402 -19.26 -11.11 -10.94
C GLN A 402 -19.00 -11.94 -12.21
N LYS A 403 -17.74 -12.11 -12.61
CA LYS A 403 -17.36 -12.99 -13.73
C LYS A 403 -17.80 -14.44 -13.51
N ALA A 404 -17.61 -14.97 -12.30
CA ALA A 404 -18.06 -16.32 -11.96
C ALA A 404 -19.59 -16.45 -12.07
N LYS A 405 -20.34 -15.45 -11.62
CA LYS A 405 -21.81 -15.37 -11.71
C LYS A 405 -22.28 -15.32 -13.17
N GLU A 406 -21.59 -14.57 -14.03
CA GLU A 406 -21.91 -14.49 -15.47
C GLU A 406 -21.80 -15.85 -16.19
N LYS A 407 -20.93 -16.75 -15.72
CA LYS A 407 -20.85 -18.13 -16.24
C LYS A 407 -22.08 -18.97 -15.89
N GLY A 408 -22.88 -18.55 -14.91
CA GLY A 408 -24.17 -19.17 -14.57
C GLY A 408 -24.07 -20.54 -13.90
N VAL A 409 -22.89 -20.92 -13.39
CA VAL A 409 -22.66 -22.20 -12.71
C VAL A 409 -22.48 -21.95 -11.22
N PHE A 410 -23.40 -22.50 -10.42
CA PHE A 410 -23.44 -22.34 -8.97
C PHE A 410 -23.29 -23.69 -8.24
N ASN A 411 -22.90 -23.65 -6.97
CA ASN A 411 -22.82 -24.81 -6.06
C ASN A 411 -21.88 -25.93 -6.53
N SER A 412 -21.06 -25.67 -7.54
CA SER A 412 -20.15 -26.65 -8.14
C SER A 412 -18.74 -26.09 -8.19
N VAL A 413 -17.75 -26.94 -7.91
CA VAL A 413 -16.33 -26.57 -8.07
C VAL A 413 -16.06 -26.30 -9.55
N GLN A 414 -15.49 -25.14 -9.84
CA GLN A 414 -15.06 -24.73 -11.16
C GLN A 414 -13.54 -24.62 -11.17
N ALA A 415 -12.93 -25.11 -12.24
CA ALA A 415 -11.52 -24.87 -12.50
C ALA A 415 -11.33 -23.40 -12.92
N GLY A 416 -10.42 -22.73 -12.24
CA GLY A 416 -9.79 -21.52 -12.74
C GLY A 416 -8.63 -21.86 -13.67
N GLY A 417 -7.74 -20.89 -13.89
CA GLY A 417 -6.54 -21.12 -14.69
C GLY A 417 -5.55 -19.97 -14.57
N GLU A 418 -4.29 -20.21 -14.93
CA GLU A 418 -3.24 -19.18 -15.00
C GLU A 418 -3.41 -18.29 -16.26
N THR A 419 -4.64 -17.84 -16.51
CA THR A 419 -5.02 -16.94 -17.61
C THR A 419 -5.18 -15.51 -17.10
N ASP A 420 -5.01 -14.51 -17.96
CA ASP A 420 -5.20 -13.10 -17.60
C ASP A 420 -6.59 -12.80 -17.00
N GLU A 421 -7.62 -13.57 -17.38
CA GLU A 421 -8.99 -13.47 -16.82
C GLU A 421 -9.03 -13.60 -15.29
N TRP A 422 -8.21 -14.49 -14.75
CA TRP A 422 -8.23 -14.97 -13.37
C TRP A 422 -7.09 -14.43 -12.52
N LYS A 423 -6.28 -13.51 -13.06
CA LYS A 423 -5.24 -12.82 -12.30
C LYS A 423 -5.88 -11.92 -11.24
N VAL A 424 -5.33 -11.99 -10.04
CA VAL A 424 -5.75 -11.20 -8.88
C VAL A 424 -4.53 -10.57 -8.23
N SER A 425 -4.73 -9.42 -7.59
CA SER A 425 -3.67 -8.69 -6.93
C SER A 425 -3.91 -8.57 -5.43
N ALA A 426 -2.85 -8.66 -4.64
CA ALA A 426 -2.92 -8.48 -3.21
C ALA A 426 -3.54 -7.12 -2.84
N GLY A 427 -4.45 -7.14 -1.86
CA GLY A 427 -5.21 -5.98 -1.39
C GLY A 427 -6.48 -5.67 -2.18
N THR A 428 -6.76 -6.41 -3.26
CA THR A 428 -8.05 -6.28 -3.98
C THR A 428 -9.14 -7.12 -3.29
N PRO A 429 -10.43 -6.73 -3.41
CA PRO A 429 -11.53 -7.44 -2.74
C PRO A 429 -11.66 -8.92 -3.15
N VAL A 430 -11.78 -9.79 -2.14
CA VAL A 430 -12.09 -11.23 -2.30
C VAL A 430 -13.58 -11.49 -2.18
N GLY A 431 -14.24 -10.86 -1.21
CA GLY A 431 -15.63 -11.16 -0.85
C GLY A 431 -15.96 -10.71 0.57
N PHE A 432 -17.12 -11.10 1.06
CA PHE A 432 -17.56 -10.90 2.44
C PHE A 432 -17.74 -12.25 3.13
N MET A 433 -17.81 -12.24 4.46
CA MET A 433 -18.06 -13.43 5.27
C MET A 433 -19.45 -13.98 5.00
N GLY A 434 -19.56 -15.28 4.81
CA GLY A 434 -20.82 -16.00 4.73
C GLY A 434 -21.34 -16.34 6.13
N CYS A 435 -22.65 -16.50 6.23
CA CYS A 435 -23.30 -16.98 7.45
C CYS A 435 -23.27 -18.50 7.50
N GLU A 436 -23.06 -19.03 8.70
CA GLU A 436 -23.19 -20.43 9.01
C GLU A 436 -24.07 -20.63 10.23
N GLU A 437 -24.96 -21.60 10.15
CA GLU A 437 -25.77 -22.11 11.25
C GLU A 437 -25.36 -23.55 11.53
N TYR A 438 -25.08 -23.87 12.78
CA TYR A 438 -24.62 -25.18 13.19
C TYR A 438 -25.23 -25.59 14.55
N PRO A 439 -25.30 -26.91 14.84
CA PRO A 439 -25.74 -27.40 16.15
C PRO A 439 -24.90 -26.82 17.30
N GLY A 440 -25.56 -26.38 18.38
CA GLY A 440 -24.91 -25.91 19.60
C GLY A 440 -24.61 -27.03 20.60
N GLU A 441 -24.01 -26.67 21.75
CA GLU A 441 -23.65 -27.62 22.81
C GLU A 441 -24.87 -28.31 23.45
N GLU A 442 -25.99 -27.59 23.54
CA GLU A 442 -27.25 -28.16 24.03
C GLU A 442 -28.07 -28.76 22.89
N SER A 443 -28.68 -29.93 23.13
CA SER A 443 -29.48 -30.65 22.13
C SER A 443 -30.61 -29.77 21.56
N GLY A 444 -30.57 -29.51 20.26
CA GLY A 444 -31.55 -28.66 19.57
C GLY A 444 -31.27 -27.16 19.63
N GLN A 445 -30.19 -26.74 20.28
CA GLN A 445 -29.65 -25.39 20.16
C GLN A 445 -29.04 -25.20 18.76
N ILE A 446 -29.23 -24.01 18.19
CA ILE A 446 -28.62 -23.60 16.92
C ILE A 446 -27.77 -22.38 17.21
N GLN A 447 -26.50 -22.44 16.82
CA GLN A 447 -25.60 -21.31 16.81
C GLN A 447 -25.54 -20.71 15.40
N ARG A 448 -25.25 -19.43 15.33
CA ARG A 448 -25.16 -18.68 14.07
C ARG A 448 -23.97 -17.74 14.13
N GLU A 449 -23.22 -17.70 13.05
CA GLU A 449 -22.06 -16.85 12.93
C GLU A 449 -21.79 -16.41 11.49
N TRP A 450 -21.13 -15.27 11.33
CA TRP A 450 -20.51 -14.87 10.08
C TRP A 450 -19.00 -14.92 10.24
N PHE A 451 -18.35 -15.77 9.46
CA PHE A 451 -16.90 -15.90 9.49
C PHE A 451 -16.34 -16.26 8.12
N VAL A 452 -15.02 -16.23 8.01
CA VAL A 452 -14.27 -16.78 6.89
C VAL A 452 -13.16 -17.68 7.42
N HIS A 453 -12.96 -18.82 6.77
CA HIS A 453 -11.82 -19.69 7.03
C HIS A 453 -10.71 -19.36 6.02
N LEU A 454 -9.52 -19.03 6.54
CA LEU A 454 -8.37 -18.63 5.76
C LEU A 454 -7.23 -19.63 5.93
N GLU A 455 -6.78 -20.21 4.83
CA GLU A 455 -5.74 -21.25 4.83
C GLU A 455 -4.65 -20.90 3.82
N VAL A 456 -3.40 -21.17 4.17
CA VAL A 456 -2.26 -21.14 3.25
C VAL A 456 -1.64 -22.52 3.20
N LEU A 457 -1.63 -23.10 2.01
CA LEU A 457 -1.27 -24.50 1.80
C LEU A 457 -0.35 -24.68 0.59
N SER A 458 0.46 -25.73 0.58
CA SER A 458 1.37 -26.06 -0.52
C SER A 458 1.50 -27.57 -0.74
N ALA A 459 1.33 -27.98 -1.99
CA ALA A 459 1.69 -29.32 -2.47
C ALA A 459 3.07 -29.33 -3.18
N ASP A 460 3.84 -28.25 -3.10
CA ASP A 460 5.14 -28.16 -3.77
C ASP A 460 6.17 -29.04 -3.04
N PRO A 461 6.76 -30.06 -3.69
CA PRO A 461 7.78 -30.90 -3.06
C PRO A 461 9.04 -30.12 -2.69
N LYS A 462 9.23 -28.90 -3.21
CA LYS A 462 10.36 -28.03 -2.87
C LYS A 462 10.19 -27.30 -1.54
N MET A 463 9.05 -27.42 -0.85
CA MET A 463 8.81 -26.70 0.42
C MET A 463 9.98 -26.87 1.44
N PRO A 464 10.49 -28.07 1.75
CA PRO A 464 11.62 -28.20 2.68
C PRO A 464 12.90 -27.49 2.19
N ALA A 465 13.14 -27.49 0.86
CA ALA A 465 14.24 -26.75 0.25
C ALA A 465 14.02 -25.23 0.35
N PHE A 466 12.78 -24.76 0.17
CA PHE A 466 12.43 -23.36 0.36
C PHE A 466 12.75 -22.86 1.78
N LEU A 467 12.38 -23.62 2.82
CA LEU A 467 12.67 -23.25 4.21
C LEU A 467 14.17 -23.29 4.55
N SER A 468 14.89 -24.30 4.06
CA SER A 468 16.34 -24.44 4.29
C SER A 468 17.18 -23.46 3.47
N ASN A 469 16.61 -22.87 2.42
CA ASN A 469 17.23 -21.89 1.54
C ASN A 469 18.65 -22.29 1.08
N PRO A 470 18.82 -23.45 0.42
CA PRO A 470 20.12 -24.03 0.09
C PRO A 470 20.93 -23.15 -0.87
N GLU A 471 20.27 -22.29 -1.64
CA GLU A 471 20.91 -21.38 -2.60
C GLU A 471 21.26 -20.02 -1.97
N GLY A 472 21.04 -19.85 -0.66
CA GLY A 472 21.40 -18.66 0.11
C GLY A 472 20.76 -17.40 -0.45
N VAL A 473 19.49 -17.47 -0.88
CA VAL A 473 18.78 -16.30 -1.38
C VAL A 473 18.65 -15.29 -0.25
N LYS A 474 18.99 -14.04 -0.56
CA LYS A 474 18.86 -12.93 0.36
C LYS A 474 17.60 -12.15 0.01
N GLY A 475 16.79 -11.83 1.01
CA GLY A 475 15.71 -10.86 0.82
C GLY A 475 16.14 -9.45 1.22
N GLU A 476 15.17 -8.55 1.33
CA GLU A 476 15.38 -7.16 1.75
C GLU A 476 15.44 -7.01 3.27
N LYS A 477 14.73 -7.89 3.99
CA LYS A 477 14.72 -7.88 5.45
C LYS A 477 16.01 -8.50 5.99
N ARG A 478 16.51 -7.88 7.07
CA ARG A 478 17.58 -8.40 7.91
C ARG A 478 17.09 -8.42 9.34
N THR A 479 17.45 -9.46 10.06
CA THR A 479 17.10 -9.66 11.45
C THR A 479 18.38 -9.88 12.24
N VAL A 480 18.57 -9.11 13.31
CA VAL A 480 19.66 -9.30 14.26
C VAL A 480 19.22 -10.35 15.26
N LEU A 481 20.07 -11.35 15.44
CA LEU A 481 19.97 -12.44 16.40
C LEU A 481 21.08 -12.25 17.43
N ALA A 482 20.72 -11.86 18.64
CA ALA A 482 21.65 -11.77 19.77
C ALA A 482 21.42 -12.97 20.71
N PRO A 483 22.41 -13.86 20.90
CA PRO A 483 22.28 -15.02 21.77
C PRO A 483 22.14 -14.64 23.25
N LYS A 484 21.43 -15.48 24.02
CA LYS A 484 21.41 -15.43 25.48
C LYS A 484 22.81 -15.52 26.08
N GLY A 485 23.01 -14.91 27.24
CA GLY A 485 24.25 -14.95 28.04
C GLY A 485 25.34 -13.98 27.60
N LYS A 486 25.10 -13.15 26.58
CA LYS A 486 26.09 -12.17 26.10
C LYS A 486 26.17 -10.96 27.02
N ILE A 487 27.37 -10.55 27.40
CA ILE A 487 27.59 -9.36 28.26
C ILE A 487 27.12 -8.11 27.52
N LEU A 488 26.25 -7.32 28.14
CA LEU A 488 25.78 -6.06 27.58
C LEU A 488 26.76 -4.93 27.89
N TYR A 489 26.88 -4.00 26.96
CA TYR A 489 27.72 -2.81 27.09
C TYR A 489 26.88 -1.54 27.15
N THR A 490 27.33 -0.54 27.90
CA THR A 490 26.76 0.81 27.87
C THR A 490 27.57 1.70 26.94
N ARG A 491 26.88 2.52 26.15
CA ARG A 491 27.47 3.49 25.24
C ARG A 491 27.71 4.82 25.94
N GLN A 492 28.90 5.39 25.75
CA GLN A 492 29.23 6.76 26.12
C GLN A 492 29.74 7.52 24.88
N THR A 493 29.34 8.79 24.77
CA THR A 493 29.72 9.64 23.64
C THR A 493 30.44 10.89 24.16
N THR A 494 31.70 11.08 23.77
CA THR A 494 32.53 12.24 24.15
C THR A 494 33.17 12.81 22.89
N GLU A 495 32.99 14.11 22.60
CA GLU A 495 33.62 14.81 21.46
C GLU A 495 33.55 14.07 20.10
N GLY A 496 32.49 13.30 19.84
CA GLY A 496 32.31 12.53 18.60
C GLY A 496 32.99 11.15 18.60
N GLN A 497 33.58 10.73 19.71
CA GLN A 497 34.11 9.39 19.95
C GLN A 497 33.07 8.55 20.72
N GLU A 498 32.94 7.28 20.31
CA GLU A 498 31.97 6.33 20.84
C GLU A 498 32.72 5.24 21.61
N THR A 499 32.48 5.15 22.92
CA THR A 499 33.10 4.16 23.79
C THR A 499 32.06 3.25 24.42
N PHE A 500 32.42 1.99 24.59
CA PHE A 500 31.53 0.95 25.10
C PHE A 500 32.17 0.27 26.32
N THR A 501 31.47 0.32 27.45
CA THR A 501 31.96 -0.27 28.70
C THR A 501 31.12 -1.49 29.04
N ALA A 502 31.77 -2.63 29.29
CA ALA A 502 31.10 -3.85 29.70
C ALA A 502 30.35 -3.62 31.02
N THR A 503 29.11 -4.06 31.09
CA THR A 503 28.31 -4.02 32.31
C THR A 503 28.40 -5.35 33.05
N SER A 504 27.89 -5.40 34.28
CA SER A 504 27.65 -6.66 34.99
C SER A 504 26.41 -7.41 34.47
N ALA A 505 25.63 -6.81 33.56
CA ALA A 505 24.43 -7.42 33.00
C ALA A 505 24.78 -8.25 31.77
N THR A 506 24.15 -9.41 31.67
CA THR A 506 24.14 -10.26 30.47
C THR A 506 22.75 -10.27 29.88
N LEU A 507 22.65 -10.43 28.56
CA LEU A 507 21.38 -10.61 27.86
C LEU A 507 20.74 -11.93 28.33
N GLY A 508 19.70 -11.88 29.15
CA GLY A 508 19.05 -13.07 29.70
C GLY A 508 18.20 -13.85 28.69
N ALA A 509 17.99 -13.29 27.50
CA ALA A 509 17.19 -13.83 26.42
C ALA A 509 17.94 -13.91 25.09
N GLN A 510 17.56 -14.83 24.20
CA GLN A 510 17.86 -14.59 22.79
C GLN A 510 17.01 -13.42 22.31
N CYS A 511 17.62 -12.42 21.71
CA CYS A 511 16.92 -11.28 21.15
C CYS A 511 16.86 -11.40 19.62
N VAL A 512 15.65 -11.42 19.06
CA VAL A 512 15.38 -11.46 17.62
C VAL A 512 14.73 -10.14 17.23
N ARG A 513 15.47 -9.25 16.55
CA ARG A 513 14.96 -7.92 16.20
C ARG A 513 15.18 -7.56 14.75
N PRO A 514 14.23 -6.88 14.10
CA PRO A 514 14.47 -6.26 12.81
C PRO A 514 15.71 -5.36 12.84
N ARG A 515 16.56 -5.44 11.81
CA ARG A 515 17.83 -4.70 11.75
C ARG A 515 17.66 -3.17 11.84
N ASN A 516 16.53 -2.65 11.40
CA ASN A 516 16.18 -1.23 11.50
C ASN A 516 15.79 -0.81 12.93
N ALA A 517 15.37 -1.75 13.78
CA ALA A 517 15.09 -1.52 15.20
C ALA A 517 16.35 -1.61 16.08
N THR A 518 17.47 -2.07 15.52
CA THR A 518 18.78 -2.13 16.18
C THR A 518 19.69 -1.04 15.59
N THR A 519 19.74 0.12 16.24
CA THR A 519 20.66 1.20 15.84
C THR A 519 22.10 0.71 15.91
N THR A 520 22.91 1.06 14.91
CA THR A 520 24.33 0.70 14.90
C THR A 520 25.26 1.89 14.88
N VAL A 521 26.39 1.75 15.56
CA VAL A 521 27.42 2.77 15.71
C VAL A 521 28.79 2.11 15.59
N ARG A 522 29.77 2.79 14.99
CA ARG A 522 31.17 2.34 15.00
C ARG A 522 31.92 3.04 16.12
N ASP A 523 32.74 2.30 16.85
CA ASP A 523 33.71 2.87 17.78
C ASP A 523 34.99 3.35 17.04
N GLU A 524 35.96 3.86 17.79
CA GLU A 524 37.25 4.31 17.23
C GLU A 524 38.01 3.22 16.48
N SER A 525 37.87 1.96 16.93
CA SER A 525 38.49 0.78 16.32
C SER A 525 37.75 0.31 15.06
N GLN A 526 36.71 1.03 14.63
CA GLN A 526 35.79 0.66 13.55
C GLN A 526 34.94 -0.59 13.83
N THR A 527 34.92 -1.10 15.07
CA THR A 527 34.04 -2.21 15.45
C THR A 527 32.59 -1.74 15.40
N LEU A 528 31.71 -2.48 14.72
CA LEU A 528 30.29 -2.16 14.68
C LEU A 528 29.59 -2.65 15.95
N TRP A 529 28.79 -1.79 16.56
CA TRP A 529 28.02 -2.07 17.77
C TRP A 529 26.53 -1.96 17.50
N TYR A 530 25.75 -2.86 18.08
CA TYR A 530 24.31 -2.98 17.89
C TYR A 530 23.60 -2.66 19.20
N ASN A 531 22.63 -1.74 19.15
CA ASN A 531 21.73 -1.49 20.27
C ASN A 531 20.65 -2.59 20.32
N ILE A 532 20.65 -3.36 21.40
CA ILE A 532 19.77 -4.54 21.56
C ILE A 532 18.58 -4.21 22.45
N THR A 533 18.80 -3.56 23.60
CA THR A 533 17.77 -3.35 24.64
C THR A 533 17.45 -1.88 24.91
N GLY A 534 17.89 -0.96 24.04
CA GLY A 534 17.78 0.49 24.23
C GLY A 534 18.99 1.06 24.97
N SER A 535 19.32 0.51 26.13
CA SER A 535 20.49 0.88 26.93
C SER A 535 21.68 -0.09 26.79
N GLY A 536 21.42 -1.35 26.42
CA GLY A 536 22.44 -2.39 26.24
C GLY A 536 22.86 -2.61 24.79
N TRP A 537 24.17 -2.68 24.59
CA TRP A 537 24.83 -2.83 23.29
C TRP A 537 25.64 -4.12 23.22
N LEU A 538 25.74 -4.70 22.01
CA LEU A 538 26.60 -5.83 21.71
C LEU A 538 27.51 -5.52 20.51
N PRO A 539 28.77 -5.98 20.51
CA PRO A 539 29.65 -5.85 19.36
C PRO A 539 29.23 -6.82 18.24
N GLU A 540 29.61 -6.53 17.00
CA GLU A 540 29.28 -7.35 15.82
C GLU A 540 29.65 -8.83 15.96
N LYS A 541 30.72 -9.15 16.68
CA LYS A 541 31.16 -10.54 16.94
C LYS A 541 30.18 -11.35 17.81
N ASP A 542 29.32 -10.68 18.56
CA ASP A 542 28.38 -11.28 19.52
C ASP A 542 26.94 -11.29 18.99
N VAL A 543 26.72 -10.84 17.76
CA VAL A 543 25.42 -10.89 17.07
C VAL A 543 25.55 -11.63 15.74
N ALA A 544 24.47 -12.28 15.32
CA ALA A 544 24.34 -12.81 13.97
C ALA A 544 23.27 -12.03 13.20
N GLU A 545 23.42 -11.89 11.89
CA GLU A 545 22.36 -11.37 11.02
C GLU A 545 21.77 -12.51 10.19
N ALA A 546 20.45 -12.67 10.25
CA ALA A 546 19.68 -13.56 9.41
C ALA A 546 19.05 -12.79 8.25
N GLY A 547 19.11 -13.39 7.05
CA GLY A 547 18.39 -12.91 5.88
C GLY A 547 16.89 -13.23 5.99
N GLN A 548 16.07 -12.48 5.24
CA GLN A 548 14.61 -12.69 5.18
C GLN A 548 14.17 -14.14 4.93
N TYR A 549 14.90 -14.86 4.07
CA TYR A 549 14.60 -16.24 3.67
C TYR A 549 15.41 -17.28 4.47
N ASP A 550 16.13 -16.87 5.51
CA ASP A 550 16.77 -17.81 6.44
C ASP A 550 15.72 -18.36 7.43
N PHE A 551 14.65 -18.97 6.91
CA PHE A 551 13.45 -19.32 7.68
C PHE A 551 13.76 -20.18 8.90
N LEU A 552 14.64 -21.17 8.77
CA LEU A 552 15.08 -22.00 9.90
C LEU A 552 15.75 -21.17 11.01
N LYS A 553 16.57 -20.17 10.65
CA LYS A 553 17.20 -19.26 11.65
C LYS A 553 16.18 -18.29 12.26
N LEU A 554 15.10 -17.99 11.53
CA LEU A 554 14.01 -17.12 11.96
C LEU A 554 12.91 -17.89 12.73
N GLY A 555 13.14 -19.18 13.02
CA GLY A 555 12.29 -20.01 13.87
C GLY A 555 11.22 -20.83 13.13
N PHE A 556 11.20 -20.84 11.80
CA PHE A 556 10.30 -21.72 11.05
C PHE A 556 10.78 -23.17 11.10
N GLN A 557 9.86 -24.10 11.30
CA GLN A 557 10.18 -25.52 11.47
C GLN A 557 9.24 -26.39 10.63
N PRO A 558 9.77 -27.18 9.68
CA PRO A 558 8.98 -28.18 8.99
C PRO A 558 8.75 -29.39 9.90
N LEU A 559 7.49 -29.76 10.12
CA LEU A 559 7.08 -30.97 10.81
C LEU A 559 6.39 -31.90 9.80
N GLU A 560 6.96 -33.07 9.56
CA GLU A 560 6.44 -34.06 8.62
C GLU A 560 6.07 -35.33 9.37
N GLU A 561 4.77 -35.58 9.50
CA GLU A 561 4.25 -36.76 10.18
C GLU A 561 3.65 -37.76 9.18
N ASN A 562 3.83 -39.05 9.46
CA ASN A 562 3.06 -40.11 8.80
C ASN A 562 1.70 -40.23 9.51
N SER A 563 0.77 -39.35 9.14
CA SER A 563 -0.58 -39.35 9.71
C SER A 563 -1.23 -40.73 9.60
N SER A 564 -1.92 -41.14 10.66
CA SER A 564 -2.73 -42.36 10.70
C SER A 564 -3.90 -42.32 9.70
N GLY A 565 -4.20 -41.11 9.18
CA GLY A 565 -5.34 -40.82 8.33
C GLY A 565 -6.63 -40.59 9.10
N ASP A 566 -6.70 -40.87 10.41
CA ASP A 566 -7.89 -40.62 11.23
C ASP A 566 -7.83 -39.20 11.83
N MET A 567 -8.76 -38.33 11.43
CA MET A 567 -8.74 -36.90 11.78
C MET A 567 -8.89 -36.67 13.29
N THR A 568 -9.54 -37.59 14.03
CA THR A 568 -9.67 -37.49 15.49
C THR A 568 -8.40 -37.89 16.24
N LYS A 569 -7.44 -38.51 15.55
CA LYS A 569 -6.15 -38.87 16.17
C LYS A 569 -5.10 -37.79 16.04
N SER A 570 -5.31 -36.78 15.21
CA SER A 570 -4.35 -35.68 14.99
C SER A 570 -3.76 -35.09 16.28
N PRO A 571 -4.54 -34.82 17.35
CA PRO A 571 -3.99 -34.32 18.62
C PRO A 571 -2.96 -35.27 19.29
N TYR A 572 -2.94 -36.52 18.88
CA TYR A 572 -2.10 -37.59 19.42
C TYR A 572 -1.05 -38.09 18.41
N GLU A 573 -0.95 -37.47 17.23
CA GLU A 573 0.05 -37.79 16.19
C GLU A 573 1.38 -37.07 16.45
N GLY A 574 2.46 -37.53 15.81
CA GLY A 574 3.85 -37.15 16.12
C GLY A 574 4.17 -35.65 15.98
N TRP A 575 3.40 -34.89 15.18
CA TRP A 575 3.61 -33.44 15.07
C TRP A 575 3.36 -32.70 16.39
N VAL A 576 2.49 -33.21 17.28
CA VAL A 576 2.19 -32.59 18.59
C VAL A 576 3.37 -32.66 19.55
N PRO A 577 3.93 -33.84 19.88
CA PRO A 577 5.13 -33.91 20.72
C PRO A 577 6.34 -33.21 20.07
N GLU A 578 6.43 -33.15 18.74
CA GLU A 578 7.45 -32.35 18.05
C GLU A 578 7.25 -30.83 18.23
N ALA A 579 6.01 -30.34 18.13
CA ALA A 579 5.66 -28.94 18.39
C ALA A 579 5.99 -28.55 19.84
N PHE A 580 5.66 -29.39 20.82
CA PHE A 580 6.04 -29.16 22.21
C PHE A 580 7.56 -29.25 22.39
N GLY A 581 8.23 -30.21 21.73
CA GLY A 581 9.69 -30.30 21.69
C GLY A 581 10.36 -29.02 21.17
N ALA A 582 9.78 -28.41 20.13
CA ALA A 582 10.22 -27.14 19.58
C ALA A 582 10.09 -25.98 20.58
N VAL A 583 8.95 -25.92 21.30
CA VAL A 583 8.74 -24.93 22.38
C VAL A 583 9.77 -25.12 23.50
N SER A 584 10.00 -26.36 23.93
CA SER A 584 11.00 -26.69 24.97
C SER A 584 12.40 -26.26 24.54
N LEU A 585 12.80 -26.58 23.31
CA LEU A 585 14.12 -26.22 22.79
C LEU A 585 14.29 -24.70 22.69
N ALA A 586 13.25 -23.99 22.25
CA ALA A 586 13.26 -22.53 22.18
C ALA A 586 13.38 -21.90 23.58
N ALA A 587 12.69 -22.46 24.58
CA ALA A 587 12.79 -22.02 25.96
C ALA A 587 14.17 -22.23 26.60
N GLU A 588 14.82 -23.37 26.32
CA GLU A 588 16.20 -23.61 26.74
C GLU A 588 17.16 -22.57 26.15
N GLN A 589 16.84 -22.05 24.97
CA GLN A 589 17.63 -21.08 24.22
C GLN A 589 17.27 -19.61 24.50
N GLY A 590 16.18 -19.28 25.20
CA GLY A 590 15.73 -17.90 25.43
C GLY A 590 14.83 -17.61 26.64
N ASP A 591 15.15 -16.50 27.31
CA ASP A 591 14.29 -15.43 27.86
C ASP A 591 14.44 -15.06 29.37
N GLU A 592 14.42 -13.75 29.69
CA GLU A 592 14.93 -13.12 30.94
C GLU A 592 13.85 -12.93 32.04
N TRP A 593 12.56 -12.98 31.65
CA TRP A 593 11.41 -13.13 32.56
C TRP A 593 10.98 -14.60 32.77
N TYR A 594 11.78 -15.54 32.24
CA TYR A 594 11.39 -16.92 31.94
C TYR A 594 12.25 -17.96 32.69
N GLU A 595 12.69 -17.63 33.91
CA GLU A 595 13.48 -18.55 34.76
C GLU A 595 12.75 -19.85 35.13
N GLN A 596 11.46 -19.99 34.79
CA GLN A 596 10.65 -21.15 35.13
C GLN A 596 10.48 -22.16 33.99
N VAL A 597 10.87 -21.88 32.73
CA VAL A 597 10.44 -22.71 31.59
C VAL A 597 10.95 -24.18 31.59
N PRO A 598 12.18 -24.51 32.03
CA PRO A 598 12.64 -25.91 32.03
C PRO A 598 11.93 -26.82 33.06
N PRO A 599 11.60 -26.35 34.29
CA PRO A 599 10.64 -27.04 35.16
C PRO A 599 9.18 -26.91 34.70
N PHE A 600 8.76 -25.73 34.25
CA PHE A 600 7.40 -25.41 33.79
C PHE A 600 6.96 -26.27 32.62
N TYR A 601 7.84 -26.71 31.70
CA TYR A 601 7.47 -27.55 30.56
C TYR A 601 7.20 -29.02 30.98
N ARG A 602 7.99 -29.57 31.91
CA ARG A 602 7.64 -30.84 32.58
C ARG A 602 6.34 -30.70 33.37
N GLU A 603 6.17 -29.56 34.04
CA GLU A 603 4.92 -29.22 34.72
C GLU A 603 3.79 -28.85 33.73
N LEU A 604 4.07 -28.52 32.47
CA LEU A 604 3.08 -28.17 31.44
C LEU A 604 2.53 -29.47 30.88
N MET A 605 3.37 -30.46 30.59
CA MET A 605 2.92 -31.82 30.27
C MET A 605 2.13 -32.45 31.44
N VAL A 606 2.44 -32.07 32.69
CA VAL A 606 1.69 -32.48 33.90
C VAL A 606 0.45 -31.60 34.17
N ARG A 607 0.42 -30.34 33.72
CA ARG A 607 -0.73 -29.40 33.83
C ARG A 607 -1.69 -29.50 32.64
N MET A 608 -1.22 -30.04 31.52
CA MET A 608 -2.04 -30.41 30.38
C MET A 608 -3.09 -31.40 30.85
N ASP A 609 -2.77 -32.32 31.75
CA ASP A 609 -3.75 -33.04 32.55
C ASP A 609 -4.29 -32.13 33.67
N GLY A 610 -5.09 -31.14 33.28
CA GLY A 610 -5.52 -30.03 34.13
C GLY A 610 -6.51 -30.47 35.20
N ASP A 611 -7.29 -31.51 34.91
CA ASP A 611 -8.20 -32.16 35.84
C ASP A 611 -7.55 -33.32 36.64
N ARG A 612 -6.34 -33.72 36.27
CA ARG A 612 -5.52 -34.77 36.92
C ARG A 612 -6.14 -36.15 36.86
N ASP A 613 -6.86 -36.46 35.78
CA ASP A 613 -7.48 -37.76 35.56
C ASP A 613 -6.50 -38.82 35.03
N GLY A 614 -5.26 -38.42 34.73
CA GLY A 614 -4.20 -39.27 34.19
C GLY A 614 -4.26 -39.43 32.67
N LYS A 615 -5.11 -38.66 31.98
CA LYS A 615 -5.24 -38.58 30.52
C LYS A 615 -5.03 -37.13 30.10
N VAL A 616 -4.69 -36.95 28.83
CA VAL A 616 -4.60 -35.63 28.21
C VAL A 616 -5.61 -35.57 27.09
N THR A 617 -6.54 -34.64 27.20
CA THR A 617 -7.62 -34.41 26.24
C THR A 617 -7.18 -33.47 25.11
N GLU A 618 -7.94 -33.48 24.03
CA GLU A 618 -7.73 -32.63 22.86
C GLU A 618 -7.87 -31.15 23.21
N GLU A 619 -8.82 -30.81 24.09
CA GLU A 619 -9.04 -29.47 24.60
C GLU A 619 -7.86 -28.97 25.44
N GLU A 620 -7.27 -29.83 26.26
CA GLU A 620 -6.08 -29.50 27.04
C GLU A 620 -4.84 -29.25 26.16
N ILE A 621 -4.68 -30.04 25.09
CA ILE A 621 -3.64 -29.82 24.07
C ILE A 621 -3.88 -28.49 23.36
N ARG A 622 -5.13 -28.22 22.94
CA ARG A 622 -5.51 -26.97 22.27
C ARG A 622 -5.23 -25.77 23.15
N GLN A 623 -5.65 -25.79 24.42
CA GLN A 623 -5.36 -24.72 25.38
C GLN A 623 -3.85 -24.49 25.53
N ALA A 624 -3.05 -25.56 25.54
CA ALA A 624 -1.59 -25.47 25.63
C ALA A 624 -0.93 -24.86 24.37
N LEU A 625 -1.49 -25.09 23.18
CA LEU A 625 -0.99 -24.51 21.92
C LEU A 625 -1.49 -23.07 21.68
N VAL A 626 -2.62 -22.70 22.28
CA VAL A 626 -3.28 -21.39 22.15
C VAL A 626 -2.90 -20.44 23.31
N VAL A 627 -2.11 -20.90 24.30
CA VAL A 627 -1.64 -20.06 25.42
C VAL A 627 -1.08 -18.75 24.88
N ARG A 628 -1.57 -17.63 25.42
CA ARG A 628 -1.13 -16.26 25.08
C ARG A 628 0.29 -15.93 25.53
N ASP A 629 1.07 -16.96 25.87
CA ASP A 629 2.47 -16.84 26.19
C ASP A 629 3.23 -16.45 24.90
N PRO A 630 3.97 -15.33 24.90
CA PRO A 630 4.65 -14.85 23.71
C PRO A 630 5.63 -15.85 23.09
N LEU A 631 6.27 -16.71 23.89
CA LEU A 631 7.23 -17.72 23.40
C LEU A 631 6.48 -18.85 22.68
N VAL A 632 5.46 -19.44 23.32
CA VAL A 632 4.65 -20.51 22.72
C VAL A 632 4.07 -20.03 21.40
N ARG A 633 3.48 -18.83 21.41
CA ARG A 633 2.96 -18.16 20.23
C ARG A 633 3.99 -17.97 19.13
N HIS A 634 5.20 -17.52 19.48
CA HIS A 634 6.27 -17.27 18.52
C HIS A 634 6.65 -18.54 17.77
N VAL A 635 6.73 -19.67 18.48
CA VAL A 635 7.08 -20.99 17.93
C VAL A 635 5.92 -21.59 17.14
N VAL A 636 4.73 -21.69 17.74
CA VAL A 636 3.53 -22.33 17.17
C VAL A 636 3.15 -21.72 15.83
N ASN A 637 3.17 -20.39 15.72
CA ASN A 637 2.81 -19.69 14.47
C ASN A 637 3.88 -19.80 13.36
N ARG A 638 5.01 -20.46 13.63
CA ARG A 638 6.11 -20.71 12.68
C ARG A 638 6.29 -22.20 12.35
N LEU A 639 5.43 -23.06 12.90
CA LEU A 639 5.36 -24.45 12.48
C LEU A 639 4.80 -24.52 11.06
N VAL A 640 5.41 -25.36 10.23
CA VAL A 640 4.97 -25.69 8.88
C VAL A 640 4.71 -27.19 8.86
N VAL A 641 3.45 -27.57 8.94
CA VAL A 641 3.06 -28.96 9.24
C VAL A 641 2.53 -29.63 7.98
N LYS A 642 3.03 -30.83 7.66
CA LYS A 642 2.48 -31.64 6.58
C LYS A 642 1.35 -32.51 7.13
N HIS A 643 0.11 -32.20 6.75
CA HIS A 643 -1.08 -32.90 7.26
C HIS A 643 -2.16 -33.02 6.18
N HIS A 644 -3.05 -34.00 6.32
CA HIS A 644 -4.23 -34.10 5.46
C HIS A 644 -5.17 -32.92 5.73
N SER A 645 -5.64 -32.26 4.67
CA SER A 645 -6.60 -31.16 4.81
C SER A 645 -8.00 -31.69 5.09
N GLU A 646 -8.76 -30.94 5.88
CA GLU A 646 -10.16 -31.21 6.21
C GLU A 646 -11.09 -31.19 4.97
N TRP A 647 -10.64 -30.56 3.88
CA TRP A 647 -11.41 -30.37 2.64
C TRP A 647 -11.30 -31.52 1.62
N CYS A 648 -10.70 -32.65 2.00
CA CYS A 648 -10.37 -33.75 1.09
C CYS A 648 -11.22 -35.02 1.30
N ARG A 649 -12.03 -35.37 0.30
CA ARG A 649 -12.75 -36.68 0.12
C ARG A 649 -13.70 -37.14 1.25
N GLY A 650 -13.91 -36.37 2.32
CA GLY A 650 -14.96 -36.56 3.34
C GLY A 650 -15.01 -37.95 4.00
N ARG A 651 -16.17 -38.29 4.61
CA ARG A 651 -16.41 -39.55 5.35
C ARG A 651 -16.10 -40.82 4.57
N SER A 652 -16.31 -40.81 3.24
CA SER A 652 -16.10 -41.97 2.36
C SER A 652 -14.68 -42.56 2.40
N THR A 653 -13.70 -41.79 2.89
CA THR A 653 -12.33 -42.24 3.07
C THR A 653 -12.08 -43.05 4.35
N GLY A 654 -13.06 -43.13 5.25
CA GLY A 654 -12.90 -43.70 6.59
C GLY A 654 -12.14 -42.80 7.57
N ARG A 655 -11.54 -41.70 7.09
CA ARG A 655 -10.73 -40.75 7.88
C ARG A 655 -11.50 -39.98 8.93
N TRP A 656 -12.82 -39.89 8.76
CA TRP A 656 -13.72 -39.17 9.67
C TRP A 656 -14.56 -40.12 10.51
N GLU A 657 -14.37 -41.44 10.38
CA GLU A 657 -15.23 -42.41 11.06
C GLU A 657 -15.10 -42.34 12.58
N GLY A 658 -13.98 -41.82 13.11
CA GLY A 658 -13.86 -41.44 14.52
C GLY A 658 -14.85 -40.35 14.91
N PHE A 659 -14.89 -39.24 14.16
CA PHE A 659 -15.71 -38.06 14.43
C PHE A 659 -17.21 -38.38 14.45
N TYR A 660 -17.69 -39.18 13.49
CA TYR A 660 -19.12 -39.52 13.39
C TYR A 660 -19.62 -40.50 14.45
N LYS A 661 -18.75 -41.18 15.20
CA LYS A 661 -19.17 -42.19 16.19
C LYS A 661 -19.88 -41.59 17.40
N ASP A 662 -19.49 -40.37 17.77
CA ASP A 662 -19.94 -39.72 18.99
C ASP A 662 -21.11 -38.74 18.75
N LEU A 663 -21.49 -38.53 17.49
CA LEU A 663 -22.60 -37.66 17.09
C LEU A 663 -23.97 -38.36 17.18
N ASP A 664 -25.01 -37.58 17.50
CA ASP A 664 -26.38 -38.08 17.41
C ASP A 664 -26.82 -38.27 15.93
N THR A 665 -27.89 -39.06 15.69
CA THR A 665 -28.32 -39.38 14.32
C THR A 665 -28.72 -38.14 13.51
N ASP A 666 -29.28 -37.12 14.17
CA ASP A 666 -29.67 -35.87 13.50
C ASP A 666 -28.44 -35.02 13.15
N GLU A 667 -27.41 -35.02 14.00
CA GLU A 667 -26.13 -34.34 13.74
C GLU A 667 -25.34 -34.98 12.62
N VAL A 668 -25.32 -36.32 12.54
CA VAL A 668 -24.68 -37.06 11.44
C VAL A 668 -25.25 -36.61 10.10
N GLY A 669 -26.58 -36.48 9.98
CA GLY A 669 -27.23 -36.06 8.74
C GLY A 669 -26.81 -34.65 8.29
N TYR A 670 -26.72 -33.70 9.22
CA TYR A 670 -26.21 -32.36 8.96
C TYR A 670 -24.74 -32.41 8.53
N CYS A 671 -23.87 -33.02 9.34
CA CYS A 671 -22.41 -33.04 9.13
C CYS A 671 -22.01 -33.76 7.84
N GLU A 672 -22.65 -34.87 7.48
CA GLU A 672 -22.37 -35.58 6.22
C GLU A 672 -22.66 -34.71 5.00
N LYS A 673 -23.80 -34.01 5.02
CA LYS A 673 -24.18 -33.12 3.93
C LYS A 673 -23.25 -31.91 3.85
N TRP A 674 -23.01 -31.26 4.99
CA TRP A 674 -22.07 -30.15 5.12
C TRP A 674 -20.69 -30.53 4.57
N GLN A 675 -20.09 -31.62 5.06
CA GLN A 675 -18.75 -32.04 4.65
C GLN A 675 -18.69 -32.38 3.15
N THR A 676 -19.72 -33.04 2.62
CA THR A 676 -19.83 -33.35 1.18
C THR A 676 -19.90 -32.09 0.33
N ASP A 677 -20.67 -31.10 0.78
CA ASP A 677 -20.86 -29.84 0.07
C ASP A 677 -19.64 -28.93 0.15
N LEU A 678 -18.84 -29.01 1.22
CA LEU A 678 -17.60 -28.24 1.37
C LEU A 678 -16.41 -28.84 0.61
N GLU A 679 -16.41 -30.15 0.37
CA GLU A 679 -15.34 -30.85 -0.35
C GLU A 679 -15.04 -30.20 -1.71
N TRP A 680 -13.75 -29.94 -1.95
CA TRP A 680 -13.28 -29.38 -3.21
C TRP A 680 -11.98 -30.01 -3.72
N MET A 681 -11.12 -30.48 -2.82
CA MET A 681 -9.76 -30.91 -3.16
C MET A 681 -9.72 -32.07 -4.15
N SER A 682 -10.66 -33.01 -4.07
CA SER A 682 -10.73 -34.15 -5.01
C SER A 682 -10.91 -33.74 -6.47
N LYS A 683 -11.35 -32.50 -6.73
CA LYS A 683 -11.63 -31.96 -8.07
C LYS A 683 -10.55 -31.00 -8.58
N VAL A 684 -9.53 -30.70 -7.79
CA VAL A 684 -8.57 -29.62 -8.08
C VAL A 684 -7.13 -30.12 -7.96
N PRO A 685 -6.41 -30.32 -9.07
CA PRO A 685 -4.98 -30.56 -9.03
C PRO A 685 -4.22 -29.38 -8.40
N PRO A 686 -3.14 -29.63 -7.64
CA PRO A 686 -2.52 -30.94 -7.35
C PRO A 686 -3.13 -31.70 -6.15
N PHE A 687 -4.25 -31.23 -5.58
CA PHE A 687 -4.86 -31.78 -4.35
C PHE A 687 -5.72 -33.03 -4.57
N ASP A 688 -6.03 -33.34 -5.82
CA ASP A 688 -6.90 -34.42 -6.26
C ASP A 688 -6.39 -35.82 -5.87
N LYS A 689 -5.10 -35.95 -5.55
CA LYS A 689 -4.46 -37.21 -5.14
C LYS A 689 -4.83 -37.67 -3.73
N GLY A 690 -5.29 -36.76 -2.87
CA GLY A 690 -5.65 -37.05 -1.49
C GLY A 690 -4.48 -37.26 -0.52
N GLU A 691 -3.28 -36.80 -0.92
CA GLU A 691 -2.06 -36.80 -0.11
C GLU A 691 -2.06 -35.63 0.90
N ALA A 692 -1.30 -35.77 1.98
CA ALA A 692 -1.05 -34.69 2.93
C ALA A 692 -0.30 -33.52 2.26
N VAL A 693 -0.64 -32.29 2.63
CA VAL A 693 -0.07 -31.05 2.11
C VAL A 693 0.56 -30.24 3.23
N TRP A 694 1.43 -29.29 2.88
CA TRP A 694 2.04 -28.38 3.83
C TRP A 694 1.08 -27.25 4.18
N HIS A 695 0.90 -27.01 5.47
CA HIS A 695 0.08 -25.94 6.02
C HIS A 695 0.97 -24.88 6.64
N PHE A 696 0.58 -23.62 6.50
CA PHE A 696 1.28 -22.48 7.08
C PHE A 696 0.30 -21.58 7.82
N HIS A 697 0.72 -21.02 8.97
CA HIS A 697 -0.05 -19.95 9.59
C HIS A 697 -0.20 -18.80 8.57
N PRO A 698 -1.41 -18.48 8.08
CA PRO A 698 -1.60 -17.62 6.91
C PRO A 698 -0.94 -16.24 7.03
N VAL A 699 -1.19 -15.57 8.16
CA VAL A 699 -0.72 -14.19 8.39
C VAL A 699 0.79 -14.14 8.65
N VAL A 700 1.33 -15.02 9.50
CA VAL A 700 2.74 -15.02 9.89
C VAL A 700 3.66 -15.45 8.75
N PHE A 701 3.29 -16.49 8.01
CA PHE A 701 4.05 -16.94 6.85
C PHE A 701 4.11 -15.85 5.77
N LEU A 702 2.96 -15.30 5.38
CA LEU A 702 2.89 -14.26 4.37
C LEU A 702 3.64 -12.99 4.78
N ALA A 703 3.60 -12.60 6.06
CA ALA A 703 4.41 -11.49 6.56
C ALA A 703 5.93 -11.74 6.45
N ALA A 704 6.37 -12.99 6.59
CA ALA A 704 7.78 -13.37 6.45
C ALA A 704 8.24 -13.31 4.98
N VAL A 705 7.45 -13.85 4.05
CA VAL A 705 7.77 -13.81 2.60
C VAL A 705 7.51 -12.44 1.96
N ARG A 706 6.72 -11.56 2.59
CA ARG A 706 6.41 -10.22 2.07
C ARG A 706 7.68 -9.41 1.84
N SER A 707 7.95 -9.09 0.58
CA SER A 707 8.92 -8.08 0.20
C SER A 707 8.31 -6.70 0.44
N THR A 708 8.53 -6.14 1.62
CA THR A 708 8.44 -4.70 1.77
C THR A 708 9.78 -4.13 1.33
N THR A 709 9.79 -3.05 0.54
CA THR A 709 10.89 -2.09 0.75
C THR A 709 10.78 -1.72 2.22
N GLY A 710 11.68 -2.22 3.08
CA GLY A 710 11.67 -1.83 4.50
C GLY A 710 11.70 -0.31 4.62
N CYS A 711 11.40 0.28 5.77
CA CYS A 711 11.53 1.73 5.90
C CYS A 711 12.92 2.22 5.45
N ALA A 712 13.02 3.46 5.00
CA ALA A 712 14.31 4.08 4.68
C ALA A 712 15.21 4.34 5.91
N CYS A 713 14.94 3.71 7.05
CA CYS A 713 15.74 3.84 8.26
C CYS A 713 17.09 3.12 8.08
N ASN A 714 18.18 3.77 8.45
CA ASN A 714 19.55 3.23 8.42
C ASN A 714 20.00 2.71 7.04
N ARG A 715 19.34 3.12 5.95
CA ARG A 715 19.72 2.82 4.56
C ARG A 715 19.54 4.00 3.65
N ASP A 716 20.20 3.96 2.50
CA ASP A 716 20.00 4.94 1.44
C ASP A 716 18.57 4.89 0.88
N ILE A 717 18.08 6.05 0.46
CA ILE A 717 16.86 6.13 -0.34
C ILE A 717 17.18 5.77 -1.79
N THR A 718 16.20 5.25 -2.49
CA THR A 718 16.33 4.78 -3.87
C THR A 718 15.73 5.76 -4.87
N LEU A 719 16.12 5.63 -6.13
CA LEU A 719 15.55 6.42 -7.23
C LEU A 719 14.04 6.19 -7.37
N ASP A 720 13.58 4.95 -7.23
CA ASP A 720 12.15 4.60 -7.33
C ASP A 720 11.33 5.26 -6.21
N GLU A 721 11.89 5.36 -5.00
CA GLU A 721 11.25 6.07 -3.89
C GLU A 721 11.12 7.58 -4.17
N LEU A 722 12.11 8.22 -4.81
CA LEU A 722 11.98 9.61 -5.24
C LEU A 722 10.99 9.78 -6.40
N LYS A 723 11.00 8.88 -7.38
CA LYS A 723 10.09 8.89 -8.54
C LYS A 723 8.62 8.81 -8.12
N LYS A 724 8.29 8.02 -7.10
CA LYS A 724 6.91 7.95 -6.56
C LYS A 724 6.38 9.30 -6.08
N VAL A 725 7.26 10.17 -5.58
CA VAL A 725 6.89 11.50 -5.05
C VAL A 725 6.99 12.58 -6.13
N ALA A 726 7.94 12.42 -7.06
CA ALA A 726 8.22 13.36 -8.14
C ALA A 726 8.09 12.71 -9.55
N PRO A 727 6.94 12.12 -9.91
CA PRO A 727 6.81 11.27 -11.10
C PRO A 727 6.92 12.02 -12.43
N THR A 728 6.77 13.35 -12.39
CA THR A 728 6.86 14.22 -13.58
C THR A 728 8.25 14.82 -13.78
N VAL A 729 9.21 14.51 -12.90
CA VAL A 729 10.59 14.98 -13.00
C VAL A 729 11.38 13.97 -13.84
N ASP A 730 12.19 14.49 -14.74
CA ASP A 730 13.09 13.67 -15.54
C ASP A 730 14.01 12.84 -14.63
N GLU A 731 14.17 11.56 -14.96
CA GLU A 731 14.93 10.61 -14.15
C GLU A 731 16.39 11.05 -13.93
N GLU A 732 17.01 11.67 -14.93
CA GLU A 732 18.40 12.13 -14.86
C GLU A 732 18.56 13.30 -13.89
N ILE A 733 17.52 14.13 -13.71
CA ILE A 733 17.51 15.17 -12.69
C ILE A 733 17.47 14.55 -11.29
N LEU A 734 16.66 13.51 -11.07
CA LEU A 734 16.59 12.83 -9.78
C LEU A 734 17.89 12.08 -9.45
N LYS A 735 18.45 11.36 -10.43
CA LYS A 735 19.75 10.68 -10.30
C LYS A 735 20.88 11.63 -9.93
N ARG A 736 20.90 12.82 -10.53
CA ARG A 736 21.92 13.85 -10.30
C ARG A 736 22.11 14.17 -8.81
N TYR A 737 21.02 14.24 -8.05
CA TYR A 737 21.08 14.63 -6.63
C TYR A 737 21.02 13.45 -5.66
N LEU A 738 20.55 12.28 -6.10
CA LEU A 738 20.33 11.12 -5.22
C LEU A 738 21.59 10.71 -4.45
N SER A 739 22.73 10.63 -5.14
CA SER A 739 24.02 10.26 -4.52
C SER A 739 24.43 11.24 -3.43
N ASP A 740 24.34 12.54 -3.71
CA ASP A 740 24.71 13.60 -2.77
C ASP A 740 23.72 13.72 -1.60
N ILE A 741 22.44 13.45 -1.85
CA ILE A 741 21.40 13.40 -0.81
C ILE A 741 21.67 12.25 0.16
N ASN A 742 21.96 11.04 -0.36
CA ASN A 742 22.29 9.89 0.48
C ASN A 742 23.58 10.12 1.27
N ALA A 743 24.63 10.63 0.62
CA ALA A 743 25.88 11.02 1.29
C ALA A 743 25.63 12.07 2.38
N GLY A 744 24.73 13.03 2.14
CA GLY A 744 24.29 14.00 3.13
C GLY A 744 23.58 13.36 4.32
N PHE A 745 22.65 12.42 4.10
CA PHE A 745 22.00 11.72 5.21
C PHE A 745 23.00 11.02 6.12
N THR A 746 23.99 10.35 5.53
CA THR A 746 25.08 9.70 6.28
C THR A 746 25.92 10.72 7.04
N ARG A 747 26.38 11.78 6.36
CA ARG A 747 27.26 12.81 6.93
C ARG A 747 26.62 13.55 8.11
N PHE A 748 25.31 13.77 8.07
CA PHE A 748 24.59 14.52 9.11
C PHE A 748 23.84 13.63 10.11
N GLY A 749 24.04 12.31 10.06
CA GLY A 749 23.43 11.37 11.00
C GLY A 749 21.91 11.30 10.92
N MET A 750 21.33 11.57 9.75
CA MET A 750 19.88 11.51 9.51
C MET A 750 19.48 10.08 9.18
N THR A 751 19.35 9.26 10.22
CA THR A 751 19.20 7.81 10.06
C THR A 751 17.76 7.34 9.94
N THR A 752 16.76 8.09 10.43
CA THR A 752 15.36 7.66 10.41
C THR A 752 14.66 8.03 9.10
N CYS A 753 13.79 7.16 8.58
CA CYS A 753 13.01 7.44 7.36
C CYS A 753 12.12 8.67 7.49
N ARG A 754 11.62 8.95 8.70
CA ARG A 754 10.75 10.10 8.98
C ARG A 754 11.52 11.43 8.94
N GLU A 755 12.73 11.48 9.51
CA GLU A 755 13.59 12.67 9.35
C GLU A 755 13.91 12.94 7.88
N LYS A 756 14.19 11.88 7.11
CA LYS A 756 14.40 11.99 5.66
C LYS A 756 13.15 12.54 4.97
N ALA A 757 11.95 12.06 5.32
CA ALA A 757 10.70 12.57 4.77
C ALA A 757 10.49 14.07 5.09
N HIS A 758 10.70 14.48 6.35
CA HIS A 758 10.63 15.90 6.75
C HIS A 758 11.59 16.77 5.94
N PHE A 759 12.84 16.33 5.74
CA PHE A 759 13.82 17.07 4.97
C PHE A 759 13.48 17.14 3.48
N LEU A 760 13.18 15.98 2.87
CA LEU A 760 12.90 15.88 1.43
C LEU A 760 11.65 16.65 1.02
N ALA A 761 10.60 16.66 1.85
CA ALA A 761 9.38 17.42 1.56
C ALA A 761 9.69 18.91 1.34
N GLN A 762 10.64 19.44 2.11
CA GLN A 762 11.06 20.83 2.04
C GLN A 762 11.94 21.05 0.81
N LEU A 763 12.94 20.21 0.58
CA LEU A 763 13.81 20.32 -0.61
C LEU A 763 13.04 20.21 -1.92
N ILE A 764 12.14 19.23 -2.03
CA ILE A 764 11.32 19.02 -3.23
C ILE A 764 10.49 20.27 -3.50
N HIS A 765 9.92 20.88 -2.45
CA HIS A 765 9.15 22.10 -2.62
C HIS A 765 10.03 23.29 -3.04
N GLU A 766 11.10 23.60 -2.29
CA GLU A 766 11.96 24.77 -2.53
C GLU A 766 12.61 24.77 -3.91
N SER A 767 12.95 23.59 -4.43
CA SER A 767 13.65 23.43 -5.71
C SER A 767 12.72 23.24 -6.92
N GLY A 768 11.40 23.36 -6.75
CA GLY A 768 10.43 23.10 -7.82
C GLY A 768 10.50 21.65 -8.32
N TYR A 769 10.57 20.71 -7.39
CA TYR A 769 10.86 19.29 -7.57
C TYR A 769 12.22 19.05 -8.23
N PHE A 770 13.28 19.55 -7.62
CA PHE A 770 14.69 19.42 -8.06
C PHE A 770 15.03 20.07 -9.40
N ARG A 771 14.10 20.80 -10.02
CA ARG A 771 14.32 21.42 -11.34
C ARG A 771 15.19 22.67 -11.26
N TYR A 772 15.20 23.35 -10.12
CA TYR A 772 15.86 24.64 -9.97
C TYR A 772 16.81 24.62 -8.77
N THR A 773 18.07 24.95 -9.03
CA THR A 773 19.08 25.27 -8.00
C THR A 773 19.34 26.76 -7.90
N LYS A 774 18.62 27.59 -8.67
CA LYS A 774 18.74 29.04 -8.74
C LYS A 774 17.34 29.67 -8.81
N GLU A 775 17.10 30.72 -8.04
CA GLU A 775 15.85 31.46 -8.04
C GLU A 775 15.55 32.04 -9.44
N ILE A 776 14.32 31.86 -9.91
CA ILE A 776 13.88 32.37 -11.21
C ILE A 776 13.85 33.90 -11.15
N ASN A 777 14.55 34.56 -12.08
CA ASN A 777 14.70 36.02 -12.16
C ASN A 777 15.36 36.68 -10.93
N GLY A 778 16.13 35.93 -10.14
CA GLY A 778 16.78 36.44 -8.93
C GLY A 778 17.72 37.64 -9.19
N GLU A 779 18.31 37.74 -10.37
CA GLU A 779 19.18 38.86 -10.77
C GLU A 779 18.46 40.21 -10.76
N SER A 780 17.14 40.19 -10.98
CA SER A 780 16.29 41.38 -10.99
C SER A 780 15.69 41.70 -9.61
N ALA A 781 15.93 40.86 -8.60
CA ALA A 781 15.39 41.06 -7.27
C ALA A 781 16.11 42.21 -6.54
N SER A 782 15.41 42.89 -5.62
CA SER A 782 15.97 44.00 -4.84
C SER A 782 17.11 43.59 -3.91
N TYR A 783 17.23 42.29 -3.62
CA TYR A 783 18.30 41.68 -2.82
C TYR A 783 19.41 41.04 -3.68
N SER A 784 19.41 41.25 -5.00
CA SER A 784 20.51 40.83 -5.88
C SER A 784 21.85 41.42 -5.38
N PRO A 785 22.96 40.64 -5.36
CA PRO A 785 23.14 39.30 -5.95
C PRO A 785 22.81 38.11 -5.01
N TRP A 786 22.15 38.36 -3.88
CA TRP A 786 21.93 37.39 -2.79
C TRP A 786 20.61 36.60 -2.89
N TYR A 787 20.13 36.35 -4.10
CA TYR A 787 18.93 35.55 -4.36
C TYR A 787 19.15 34.05 -4.11
N GLY A 788 18.08 33.26 -4.12
CA GLY A 788 18.09 31.85 -3.75
C GLY A 788 19.01 30.98 -4.62
N ARG A 789 19.87 30.19 -3.97
CA ARG A 789 20.68 29.13 -4.61
C ARG A 789 20.69 27.83 -3.80
N GLY A 790 20.95 26.72 -4.48
CA GLY A 790 20.92 25.35 -3.94
C GLY A 790 19.50 24.80 -3.80
N LEU A 791 19.38 23.53 -3.39
CA LEU A 791 18.08 22.85 -3.33
C LEU A 791 17.15 23.37 -2.23
N ILE A 792 17.69 24.02 -1.19
CA ILE A 792 16.88 24.69 -0.15
C ILE A 792 16.73 26.20 -0.39
N GLN A 793 17.30 26.72 -1.49
CA GLN A 793 17.25 28.15 -1.84
C GLN A 793 17.75 29.08 -0.73
N ILE A 794 19.02 28.94 -0.30
CA ILE A 794 19.56 29.87 0.70
C ILE A 794 19.64 31.28 0.11
N THR A 795 19.14 32.27 0.87
CA THR A 795 18.93 33.65 0.38
C THR A 795 19.46 34.66 1.40
N GLY A 796 20.03 35.77 0.91
CA GLY A 796 20.54 36.88 1.72
C GLY A 796 22.02 36.75 2.09
N ARG A 797 22.74 37.88 2.09
CA ARG A 797 24.21 37.94 2.26
C ARG A 797 24.71 37.20 3.50
N ASN A 798 24.04 37.35 4.63
CA ASN A 798 24.46 36.73 5.88
C ASN A 798 24.45 35.19 5.80
N ASN A 799 23.49 34.61 5.09
CA ASN A 799 23.40 33.16 4.93
C ASN A 799 24.51 32.64 4.02
N TYR A 800 24.82 33.37 2.93
CA TYR A 800 25.96 33.05 2.07
C TYR A 800 27.29 33.14 2.83
N THR A 801 27.51 34.20 3.60
CA THR A 801 28.72 34.36 4.42
C THR A 801 28.86 33.22 5.42
N ALA A 802 27.81 32.90 6.17
CA ALA A 802 27.84 31.80 7.15
C ALA A 802 28.06 30.43 6.49
N TYR A 803 27.51 30.21 5.29
CA TYR A 803 27.77 28.97 4.55
C TYR A 803 29.23 28.90 4.08
N GLY A 804 29.78 30.00 3.54
CA GLY A 804 31.18 30.09 3.12
C GLY A 804 32.16 29.82 4.26
N GLU A 805 31.89 30.37 5.44
CA GLU A 805 32.64 30.09 6.66
C GLU A 805 32.56 28.61 7.06
N TYR A 806 31.37 27.99 6.95
CA TYR A 806 31.18 26.57 7.26
C TYR A 806 31.99 25.64 6.34
N ILE A 807 32.03 25.92 5.04
CA ILE A 807 32.79 25.11 4.08
C ILE A 807 34.25 25.56 3.93
N ASN A 808 34.62 26.67 4.56
CA ASN A 808 35.91 27.34 4.41
C ASN A 808 36.24 27.65 2.94
N GLU A 809 35.27 28.18 2.19
CA GLU A 809 35.44 28.59 0.80
C GLU A 809 34.80 29.96 0.54
N ASP A 810 35.34 30.66 -0.45
CA ASP A 810 34.69 31.86 -0.97
C ASP A 810 33.46 31.53 -1.79
N VAL A 811 32.32 32.06 -1.33
CA VAL A 811 31.00 32.02 -1.99
C VAL A 811 30.36 33.41 -2.07
N ILE A 812 31.13 34.48 -1.87
CA ILE A 812 30.60 35.84 -1.73
C ILE A 812 31.25 36.88 -2.66
N SER A 813 32.51 36.70 -3.05
CA SER A 813 33.29 37.77 -3.70
C SER A 813 32.82 38.12 -5.12
N SER A 814 32.28 37.15 -5.85
CA SER A 814 31.96 37.24 -7.27
C SER A 814 30.76 36.37 -7.65
N ASP A 815 30.23 36.55 -8.87
CA ASP A 815 29.14 35.70 -9.37
C ASP A 815 29.58 34.23 -9.47
N SER A 816 30.80 33.99 -9.96
CA SER A 816 31.38 32.64 -10.01
C SER A 816 31.52 32.01 -8.61
N ALA A 817 31.84 32.81 -7.58
CA ALA A 817 31.90 32.31 -6.21
C ALA A 817 30.50 31.92 -5.70
N ARG A 818 29.48 32.76 -5.93
CA ARG A 818 28.09 32.47 -5.53
C ARG A 818 27.49 31.29 -6.29
N ASP A 819 27.81 31.16 -7.58
CA ASP A 819 27.28 30.09 -8.44
C ASP A 819 27.89 28.71 -8.14
N LYS A 820 28.87 28.61 -7.24
CA LYS A 820 29.22 27.31 -6.64
C LYS A 820 28.00 26.61 -6.05
N LEU A 821 27.05 27.38 -5.47
CA LEU A 821 25.85 26.85 -4.83
C LEU A 821 24.80 26.29 -5.80
N ILE A 822 24.94 26.52 -7.11
CA ILE A 822 24.01 25.97 -8.10
C ILE A 822 24.40 24.57 -8.59
N SER A 823 25.59 24.09 -8.19
CA SER A 823 26.16 22.80 -8.62
C SER A 823 26.62 21.94 -7.44
N ALA A 824 26.78 20.64 -7.68
CA ALA A 824 27.33 19.72 -6.69
C ALA A 824 28.79 20.07 -6.32
N PRO A 825 29.21 19.87 -5.06
CA PRO A 825 28.40 19.33 -3.96
C PRO A 825 27.53 20.39 -3.27
N HIS A 826 27.78 21.69 -3.49
CA HIS A 826 27.19 22.77 -2.69
C HIS A 826 25.68 22.92 -2.87
N SER A 827 25.13 22.57 -4.05
CA SER A 827 23.69 22.60 -4.29
C SER A 827 22.90 21.71 -3.33
N VAL A 828 23.51 20.62 -2.84
CA VAL A 828 22.90 19.70 -1.86
C VAL A 828 23.44 19.96 -0.46
N LEU A 829 24.76 20.14 -0.32
CA LEU A 829 25.40 20.32 0.99
C LEU A 829 24.89 21.57 1.74
N SER A 830 24.61 22.66 1.03
CA SER A 830 24.01 23.87 1.62
C SER A 830 22.64 23.59 2.25
N ALA A 831 21.87 22.66 1.68
CA ALA A 831 20.57 22.27 2.23
C ALA A 831 20.72 21.54 3.57
N PHE A 832 21.64 20.57 3.65
CA PHE A 832 21.91 19.87 4.90
C PHE A 832 22.49 20.79 5.98
N TRP A 833 23.44 21.67 5.62
CA TRP A 833 23.98 22.67 6.53
C TRP A 833 22.88 23.59 7.08
N TYR A 834 22.03 24.11 6.19
CA TYR A 834 20.95 25.02 6.60
C TYR A 834 19.99 24.33 7.57
N PHE A 835 19.60 23.10 7.24
CA PHE A 835 18.63 22.32 8.01
C PHE A 835 19.17 21.82 9.37
N ASN A 836 20.41 21.33 9.41
CA ASN A 836 20.96 20.69 10.62
C ASN A 836 21.74 21.65 11.52
N ILE A 837 22.43 22.65 10.94
CA ILE A 837 23.40 23.48 11.66
C ILE A 837 22.90 24.91 11.79
N PHE A 838 22.49 25.55 10.69
CA PHE A 838 22.19 26.99 10.70
C PHE A 838 20.83 27.34 11.33
N LYS A 839 19.77 26.56 11.03
CA LYS A 839 18.40 26.78 11.53
C LYS A 839 17.90 25.76 12.57
N PRO A 840 18.80 24.93 13.11
CA PRO A 840 18.49 23.65 13.81
C PRO A 840 17.13 22.98 13.52
N VAL A 841 16.69 22.91 12.26
CA VAL A 841 15.37 22.38 11.87
C VAL A 841 15.25 20.89 12.18
N ALA A 842 16.37 20.15 12.11
CA ALA A 842 16.43 18.72 12.38
C ALA A 842 15.88 18.33 13.77
N VAL A 843 15.97 19.21 14.77
CA VAL A 843 15.43 18.98 16.12
C VAL A 843 13.91 18.79 16.08
N TYR A 844 13.22 19.54 15.22
CA TYR A 844 11.77 19.48 15.08
C TYR A 844 11.34 18.31 14.19
N ALA A 845 12.10 18.03 13.13
CA ALA A 845 11.89 16.83 12.30
C ALA A 845 12.02 15.53 13.11
N LYS A 846 13.00 15.47 14.04
CA LYS A 846 13.18 14.38 15.00
C LYS A 846 11.99 14.18 15.95
N ASN A 847 11.19 15.23 16.18
CA ASN A 847 10.02 15.20 17.05
C ASN A 847 8.70 15.15 16.28
N ASP A 848 8.76 14.89 14.98
CA ASP A 848 7.60 14.88 14.07
C ASP A 848 6.84 16.21 14.00
N ASP A 849 7.53 17.33 14.18
CA ASP A 849 6.87 18.62 14.30
C ASP A 849 6.85 19.37 12.97
N PHE A 850 6.03 18.86 12.03
CA PHE A 850 5.94 19.38 10.66
C PHE A 850 5.64 20.88 10.61
N ASN A 851 4.76 21.35 11.49
CA ASN A 851 4.33 22.75 11.52
C ASN A 851 5.52 23.66 11.89
N HIS A 852 6.34 23.25 12.86
CA HIS A 852 7.53 24.01 13.23
C HIS A 852 8.61 23.92 12.14
N VAL A 853 8.83 22.72 11.56
CA VAL A 853 9.77 22.54 10.43
C VAL A 853 9.45 23.52 9.31
N THR A 854 8.19 23.58 8.89
CA THR A 854 7.73 24.48 7.82
C THR A 854 7.83 25.95 8.22
N ALA A 855 7.44 26.30 9.44
CA ALA A 855 7.51 27.67 9.96
C ALA A 855 8.94 28.23 9.96
N LEU A 856 9.95 27.40 10.26
CA LEU A 856 11.36 27.80 10.30
C LEU A 856 11.97 27.99 8.91
N ILE A 857 11.64 27.11 7.96
CA ILE A 857 12.24 27.12 6.63
C ILE A 857 11.77 28.34 5.85
N ASN A 858 10.46 28.62 5.86
CA ASN A 858 9.88 29.69 5.05
C ASN A 858 9.54 30.95 5.87
N GLY A 859 9.85 30.98 7.16
CA GLY A 859 9.47 32.08 8.05
C GLY A 859 7.95 32.28 8.07
N GLY A 860 7.18 31.21 8.25
CA GLY A 860 5.70 31.19 8.21
C GLY A 860 5.15 29.95 7.51
N TYR A 861 3.89 29.97 7.08
CA TYR A 861 3.18 28.81 6.52
C TYR A 861 2.92 28.94 5.01
N ILE A 862 3.83 29.58 4.30
CA ILE A 862 3.76 29.73 2.85
C ILE A 862 3.95 28.34 2.20
N HIS A 863 3.02 27.97 1.32
CA HIS A 863 2.95 26.64 0.68
C HIS A 863 2.90 25.45 1.66
N TYR A 864 2.33 25.66 2.85
CA TYR A 864 2.21 24.61 3.87
C TYR A 864 1.49 23.35 3.34
N ASN A 865 0.35 23.51 2.66
CA ASN A 865 -0.42 22.39 2.12
C ASN A 865 0.35 21.58 1.06
N ASP A 866 1.11 22.27 0.20
CA ASP A 866 1.93 21.61 -0.82
C ASP A 866 3.02 20.75 -0.17
N ARG A 867 3.67 21.30 0.87
CA ARG A 867 4.71 20.59 1.64
C ARG A 867 4.12 19.43 2.43
N LEU A 868 2.93 19.58 3.00
CA LEU A 868 2.23 18.52 3.73
C LEU A 868 1.88 17.36 2.78
N SER A 869 1.38 17.68 1.59
CA SER A 869 1.13 16.67 0.55
C SER A 869 2.40 15.92 0.14
N LEU A 870 3.51 16.63 -0.03
CA LEU A 870 4.82 16.01 -0.33
C LEU A 870 5.30 15.13 0.82
N PHE A 871 5.15 15.59 2.07
CA PHE A 871 5.49 14.82 3.26
C PHE A 871 4.69 13.53 3.32
N ASN A 872 3.36 13.59 3.18
CA ASN A 872 2.50 12.39 3.22
C ASN A 872 2.87 11.39 2.10
N LYS A 873 3.18 11.87 0.89
CA LYS A 873 3.70 11.00 -0.19
C LYS A 873 5.04 10.36 0.15
N LEU A 874 5.95 11.10 0.79
CA LEU A 874 7.23 10.58 1.25
C LEU A 874 7.08 9.57 2.38
N ILE A 875 6.11 9.75 3.27
CA ILE A 875 5.81 8.77 4.32
C ILE A 875 5.47 7.42 3.69
N LEU A 876 4.55 7.40 2.72
CA LEU A 876 4.19 6.20 1.97
C LEU A 876 5.36 5.64 1.15
N SER A 877 6.10 6.51 0.45
CA SER A 877 7.19 6.08 -0.44
C SER A 877 8.35 5.46 0.34
N LEU A 878 8.68 6.01 1.51
CA LEU A 878 9.79 5.59 2.36
C LEU A 878 9.37 4.57 3.45
N ASN A 879 8.11 4.14 3.45
CA ASN A 879 7.48 3.30 4.48
C ASN A 879 7.77 3.81 5.91
N ALA A 880 7.51 5.09 6.15
CA ALA A 880 7.86 5.81 7.36
C ALA A 880 6.74 5.94 8.41
N GLU A 881 5.56 5.39 8.14
CA GLU A 881 4.34 5.48 8.96
C GLU A 881 4.58 5.00 10.40
N HIS A 882 5.41 3.97 10.57
CA HIS A 882 5.75 3.37 11.86
C HIS A 882 6.48 4.32 12.82
N LEU A 883 6.87 5.51 12.37
CA LEU A 883 7.47 6.55 13.21
C LEU A 883 6.54 7.76 13.39
N ASN A 884 5.31 7.78 12.91
CA ASN A 884 4.43 8.94 13.10
C ASN A 884 4.10 9.12 14.58
N ASN A 885 4.34 10.33 15.11
CA ASN A 885 4.12 10.69 16.51
C ASN A 885 3.08 11.79 16.66
N LYS A 886 3.07 12.79 15.77
CA LYS A 886 2.19 13.97 15.83
C LYS A 886 1.25 14.07 14.63
N GLU A 887 1.55 13.34 13.57
CA GLU A 887 0.68 13.17 12.42
C GLU A 887 -0.52 12.31 12.84
N ILE A 888 -1.74 12.83 12.60
CA ILE A 888 -3.01 12.14 12.84
C ILE A 888 -3.88 12.34 11.59
N ASP A 889 -4.32 11.23 10.99
CA ASP A 889 -5.20 11.20 9.81
C ASP A 889 -4.72 12.08 8.64
N GLU A 890 -3.43 12.01 8.34
CA GLU A 890 -2.67 12.78 7.36
C GLU A 890 -2.47 14.28 7.68
N HIS A 891 -2.71 14.69 8.93
CA HIS A 891 -2.69 16.09 9.38
C HIS A 891 -1.84 16.33 10.64
N PHE A 892 -1.33 17.55 10.81
CA PHE A 892 -0.61 18.00 12.00
C PHE A 892 -1.39 19.11 12.71
N THR A 893 -1.88 18.84 13.91
CA THR A 893 -2.69 19.81 14.67
C THR A 893 -1.83 20.94 15.25
N PHE A 894 -2.43 22.12 15.40
CA PHE A 894 -1.78 23.29 15.96
C PHE A 894 -1.30 23.05 17.40
N GLU A 895 -2.16 22.43 18.21
CA GLU A 895 -1.98 22.23 19.65
C GLU A 895 -0.87 21.25 19.99
N ASN A 896 -0.68 20.23 19.14
CA ASN A 896 0.38 19.23 19.33
C ASN A 896 1.74 19.72 18.84
N SER A 897 1.80 20.82 18.10
CA SER A 897 3.05 21.40 17.62
C SER A 897 3.68 22.33 18.66
N SER A 898 5.00 22.33 18.73
CA SER A 898 5.77 23.27 19.55
C SER A 898 5.60 24.74 19.10
N ILE A 899 5.05 25.00 17.91
CA ILE A 899 4.64 26.37 17.53
C ILE A 899 3.57 26.91 18.47
N TYR A 900 2.75 26.06 19.10
CA TYR A 900 1.69 26.45 20.03
C TYR A 900 2.22 27.31 21.19
N ASN A 901 3.48 27.09 21.59
CA ASN A 901 4.16 27.82 22.65
C ASN A 901 5.09 28.93 22.14
N ASN A 902 5.03 29.25 20.85
CA ASN A 902 5.83 30.30 20.23
C ASN A 902 4.92 31.43 19.72
N LYS A 903 4.94 32.59 20.40
CA LYS A 903 4.05 33.72 20.08
C LYS A 903 4.16 34.22 18.64
N VAL A 904 5.32 34.05 17.99
CA VAL A 904 5.51 34.44 16.59
C VAL A 904 4.83 33.42 15.66
N TYR A 905 5.05 32.13 15.89
CA TYR A 905 4.51 31.09 15.02
C TYR A 905 3.03 30.79 15.27
N SER A 906 2.53 30.95 16.50
CA SER A 906 1.08 31.00 16.80
C SER A 906 0.41 32.16 16.08
N PHE A 907 1.05 33.33 16.03
CA PHE A 907 0.53 34.48 15.30
C PHE A 907 0.48 34.22 13.79
N GLY A 908 1.53 33.60 13.26
CA GLY A 908 1.57 33.13 11.88
C GLY A 908 0.47 32.12 11.57
N TRP A 909 0.17 31.19 12.49
CA TRP A 909 -0.88 30.17 12.29
C TRP A 909 -2.23 30.85 12.13
N GLY A 910 -2.54 31.81 13.01
CA GLY A 910 -3.72 32.65 12.92
C GLY A 910 -3.82 33.36 11.57
N LEU A 911 -2.77 34.08 11.18
CA LEU A 911 -2.73 34.87 9.94
C LEU A 911 -2.92 34.05 8.65
N TRP A 912 -2.33 32.86 8.57
CA TRP A 912 -2.38 32.06 7.34
C TRP A 912 -3.73 31.34 7.19
N HIS A 913 -4.36 30.91 8.28
CA HIS A 913 -5.68 30.29 8.26
C HIS A 913 -6.83 31.31 8.18
N ASP A 914 -6.59 32.57 8.53
CA ASP A 914 -7.59 33.63 8.53
C ASP A 914 -8.26 33.83 7.16
N PRO A 915 -9.58 33.61 7.03
CA PRO A 915 -10.33 33.77 5.78
C PRO A 915 -10.30 35.19 5.21
N ASP A 916 -10.17 36.22 6.05
CA ASP A 916 -10.13 37.62 5.61
C ASP A 916 -8.69 38.12 5.36
N ASN A 917 -7.70 37.25 5.51
CA ASN A 917 -6.30 37.59 5.28
C ASN A 917 -5.79 37.07 3.94
N SER A 918 -5.02 37.90 3.23
CA SER A 918 -4.46 37.60 1.90
C SER A 918 -3.31 36.61 1.88
N LYS A 919 -2.71 36.25 3.04
CA LYS A 919 -1.64 35.25 3.12
C LYS A 919 -2.12 33.89 2.59
N ARG A 920 -1.33 33.25 1.74
CA ARG A 920 -1.63 31.95 1.11
C ARG A 920 -0.67 30.88 1.61
N GLY A 921 -1.13 29.63 1.60
CA GLY A 921 -0.30 28.45 1.87
C GLY A 921 -1.01 27.37 2.68
N THR A 922 -2.03 27.74 3.45
CA THR A 922 -2.91 26.83 4.20
C THR A 922 -4.34 26.96 3.69
N ASP A 923 -5.20 26.01 4.05
CA ASP A 923 -6.63 26.17 3.89
C ASP A 923 -7.16 27.26 4.82
N LYS A 924 -8.18 27.99 4.35
CA LYS A 924 -8.81 29.04 5.12
C LYS A 924 -9.84 28.46 6.07
N SER A 925 -9.65 28.68 7.36
CA SER A 925 -10.50 28.17 8.43
C SER A 925 -10.61 29.21 9.55
N LYS A 926 -11.84 29.68 9.79
CA LYS A 926 -12.16 30.57 10.92
C LYS A 926 -11.76 29.93 12.25
N GLU A 927 -11.94 28.62 12.40
CA GLU A 927 -11.60 27.89 13.61
C GLU A 927 -10.08 27.87 13.87
N GLU A 928 -9.28 27.47 12.87
CA GLU A 928 -7.82 27.42 13.00
C GLU A 928 -7.22 28.82 13.17
N ALA A 929 -7.80 29.82 12.51
CA ALA A 929 -7.40 31.21 12.69
C ALA A 929 -7.62 31.68 14.15
N LEU A 930 -8.79 31.39 14.72
CA LEU A 930 -9.12 31.71 16.11
C LEU A 930 -8.19 31.00 17.09
N LYS A 931 -7.88 29.71 16.88
CA LYS A 931 -6.91 28.98 17.71
C LYS A 931 -5.55 29.68 17.76
N GLY A 932 -5.01 30.03 16.58
CA GLY A 932 -3.74 30.74 16.48
C GLY A 932 -3.75 32.12 17.15
N TYR A 933 -4.78 32.92 16.89
CA TYR A 933 -4.90 34.26 17.48
C TYR A 933 -5.13 34.25 18.99
N LYS A 934 -6.03 33.39 19.50
CA LYS A 934 -6.29 33.25 20.94
C LYS A 934 -5.03 32.84 21.68
N ARG A 935 -4.32 31.83 21.16
CA ARG A 935 -3.04 31.41 21.75
C ARG A 935 -1.98 32.50 21.69
N THR A 936 -1.93 33.26 20.59
CA THR A 936 -1.03 34.41 20.47
C THR A 936 -1.30 35.46 21.56
N LYS A 937 -2.58 35.78 21.80
CA LYS A 937 -2.99 36.73 22.83
C LYS A 937 -2.48 36.29 24.21
N GLU A 938 -2.72 35.02 24.59
CA GLU A 938 -2.25 34.46 25.86
C GLU A 938 -0.74 34.59 26.03
N LEU A 939 0.03 34.26 24.99
CA LEU A 939 1.49 34.33 25.04
C LEU A 939 2.03 35.77 25.08
N ILE A 940 1.32 36.73 24.47
CA ILE A 940 1.64 38.16 24.55
C ILE A 940 1.33 38.69 25.95
N ASP A 941 0.22 38.27 26.56
CA ASP A 941 -0.17 38.69 27.91
C ASP A 941 0.87 38.23 28.95
N LEU A 942 1.46 37.03 28.77
CA LEU A 942 2.56 36.54 29.59
C LEU A 942 3.91 37.22 29.28
N HIS A 943 4.20 37.38 27.99
CA HIS A 943 5.48 37.90 27.50
C HIS A 943 5.26 38.90 26.37
N PRO A 944 5.08 40.20 26.68
CA PRO A 944 4.74 41.21 25.69
C PRO A 944 5.79 41.37 24.58
N PHE A 945 5.36 41.90 23.44
CA PHE A 945 6.30 42.44 22.46
C PHE A 945 6.81 43.81 22.92
N PRO A 946 8.02 44.24 22.52
CA PRO A 946 8.50 45.59 22.83
C PRO A 946 7.56 46.65 22.27
N HIS A 947 7.22 47.66 23.08
CA HIS A 947 6.33 48.76 22.69
C HIS A 947 7.08 50.03 22.28
N GLU A 948 8.31 50.22 22.77
CA GLU A 948 9.16 51.38 22.46
C GLU A 948 10.52 50.98 21.86
N GLY A 949 11.22 51.96 21.31
CA GLY A 949 12.54 51.76 20.69
C GLY A 949 12.50 51.18 19.27
N VAL A 950 13.68 50.92 18.72
CA VAL A 950 13.85 50.41 17.34
C VAL A 950 13.23 49.01 17.19
N GLU A 951 13.31 48.20 18.24
CA GLU A 951 12.80 46.83 18.24
C GLU A 951 11.28 46.78 18.12
N SER A 952 10.55 47.75 18.69
CA SER A 952 9.08 47.79 18.61
C SER A 952 8.54 48.07 17.20
N ARG A 953 9.35 48.72 16.35
CA ARG A 953 9.03 49.04 14.95
C ARG A 953 9.40 47.92 13.97
N ARG A 954 10.15 46.89 14.42
CA ARG A 954 10.43 45.73 13.57
C ARG A 954 9.13 45.00 13.24
N LYS A 955 9.00 44.52 12.00
CA LYS A 955 7.80 43.85 11.51
C LYS A 955 7.90 42.34 11.67
N ILE A 956 6.81 41.72 12.11
CA ILE A 956 6.57 40.28 12.04
C ILE A 956 5.42 40.09 11.05
N TYR A 957 5.67 39.34 9.98
CA TYR A 957 4.68 39.07 8.92
C TYR A 957 4.00 40.32 8.32
N GLY A 958 4.71 41.45 8.34
CA GLY A 958 4.23 42.74 7.81
C GLY A 958 3.64 43.69 8.87
N ILE A 959 3.49 43.24 10.12
CA ILE A 959 2.92 44.05 11.22
C ILE A 959 4.01 44.42 12.22
N GLU A 960 4.11 45.70 12.58
CA GLU A 960 5.07 46.16 13.60
C GLU A 960 4.79 45.49 14.95
N LYS A 961 5.83 45.05 15.66
CA LYS A 961 5.72 44.34 16.95
C LYS A 961 4.80 45.06 17.95
N ARG A 962 4.89 46.39 18.04
CA ARG A 962 4.02 47.21 18.91
C ARG A 962 2.51 47.13 18.60
N ASN A 963 2.13 46.75 17.37
CA ASN A 963 0.75 46.73 16.90
C ASN A 963 0.14 45.31 16.88
N ILE A 964 0.93 44.26 17.14
CA ILE A 964 0.45 42.87 17.03
C ILE A 964 -0.64 42.58 18.05
N SER A 965 -0.49 43.04 19.30
CA SER A 965 -1.51 42.82 20.35
C SER A 965 -2.87 43.38 19.93
N THR A 966 -2.91 44.64 19.50
CA THR A 966 -4.13 45.29 19.00
C THR A 966 -4.70 44.60 17.77
N PHE A 967 -3.84 44.18 16.83
CA PHE A 967 -4.28 43.44 15.65
C PHE A 967 -4.94 42.11 15.99
N VAL A 968 -4.33 41.33 16.90
CA VAL A 968 -4.82 40.02 17.32
C VAL A 968 -6.17 40.15 18.03
N VAL A 969 -6.29 41.07 18.98
CA VAL A 969 -7.57 41.31 19.70
C VAL A 969 -8.68 41.70 18.72
N ARG A 970 -8.39 42.60 17.77
CA ARG A 970 -9.35 42.99 16.75
C ARG A 970 -9.79 41.80 15.89
N ARG A 971 -8.85 40.97 15.41
CA ARG A 971 -9.18 39.80 14.58
C ARG A 971 -9.96 38.74 15.33
N ILE A 972 -9.69 38.51 16.62
CA ILE A 972 -10.51 37.60 17.44
C ILE A 972 -11.97 38.08 17.45
N ASN A 973 -12.21 39.36 17.74
CA ASN A 973 -13.57 39.90 17.79
C ASN A 973 -14.29 39.89 16.43
N GLU A 974 -13.56 40.06 15.32
CA GLU A 974 -14.13 40.00 13.96
C GLU A 974 -14.43 38.56 13.53
N LEU A 975 -13.68 37.59 14.07
CA LEU A 975 -13.82 36.17 13.75
C LEU A 975 -14.72 35.42 14.71
N GLU A 976 -15.10 35.94 15.88
CA GLU A 976 -16.13 35.34 16.74
C GLU A 976 -17.53 35.64 16.19
#